data_AF-A0A016W2S0-F1
#
_entry.id   AF-A0A016W2S0-F1
#
_cell.length_a   1.000
_cell.length_b   1.000
_cell.length_c   1.000
_cell.angle_alpha   90.00
_cell.angle_beta   90.00
_cell.angle_gamma   90.00
#
_symmetry.space_group_name_H-M   'P 1'
#
loop_
_entity.id
_entity.type
_entity.pdbx_description
1 polymer ?
#
loop_
_entity_poly.entity_id
_entity_poly.type
_entity_poly.pdbx_seq_one_letter_code
_entity_poly.pdbx_strand_id
1 'polypeptide(L)'
;MASAATDDVISRLFRVQASDNNFFERITQPLDVEQPADDELLTIRNLTLNADRKLLEALYVEALYTITHKVGKEECESRENLYKYVRSAFQGDTQLHNSLMEKAKQNKPPVVLLNVLLLEAKDLIAKDINGFSDPFAMMGVVPGKREVPEVIEPAEEEAVKSPKNQGLGRFFKEVAQSARADSDDTTDDFLGCISMNLSDIPPDGTEQWFTLQPRSERSKVSGSVKLKLWLSTREERFGAEEDDLLDVKEHIELMRQFALYEIRLSGAPVRLWDGVFPDKANTILRQHAVQGDLTEVHTAMCRWLAFHSMISIDISFSLLAKTLQNILDKWQPLTLDKAEEDMLTASFSAFDSHCKRAFAEHRRRFHPSKRNASEEFASLVRCMKALRDSPFYQKYLPYKRPFHAHLESLIIKSAEDFFDESVEMVQDEDPCKELLKLLSVINGSCSRFQQYANIIREVGRIDYCQLTLSTWDRMLNEYLTSELMSERKTDLRSQMKISANQDPPNEDDLVDLIRIHMAFVELRNYRLANRVRGKDESEWYGIFNRGIKNFLNLAKEKALARISLSCQLDVPICTSSNDMRHSSSHIDVCHIVEQMTVCWDRMDVSELTLKIDYTRTLVDILCDIVITYTQKIFSNLDAEGFSGDLQVFVPSPLLQLLCSAINNCEQVRRSLMIHEKLHLDDMAIAYERAGHGSPSWKVSVEQRLEQTDATICAEIDRVVGLLTSRLRPQMKKHVFHLAWSPTAHPVEDSLKPLTDMIDIELSAVHKNLLHKNFLRVMSAQVGIVVRLLKECVDENPGMEPAFYHRLFEAWHVLVDFFHAGGKGLSTDVLETAPEHVALVKILSLNQTPTQQLIEKYYKDLLKQQVRYCEVFIFHYMVFCSVLGGGRAQRGRAFFASLGSTQRDRAAPAARAMTAKHNGFLIVFFLVLFDVTYQEN
;
A
#
# COMPACT_ATOMS: atom_id res chain seq x y z
N MET A 1 -21.16 31.37 -14.43
CA MET A 1 -19.96 31.95 -15.08
C MET A 1 -18.74 31.06 -14.88
N ALA A 2 -18.26 30.82 -13.66
CA ALA A 2 -17.10 29.95 -13.44
C ALA A 2 -17.22 28.55 -14.10
N SER A 3 -18.35 27.85 -13.93
CA SER A 3 -18.60 26.55 -14.59
C SER A 3 -18.55 26.65 -16.12
N ALA A 4 -19.28 27.58 -16.73
CA ALA A 4 -19.30 27.77 -18.18
C ALA A 4 -17.90 28.05 -18.77
N ALA A 5 -16.98 28.64 -18.00
CA ALA A 5 -15.59 28.82 -18.41
C ALA A 5 -14.77 27.53 -18.30
N THR A 6 -14.99 26.69 -17.27
CA THR A 6 -14.37 25.36 -17.21
C THR A 6 -14.94 24.42 -18.29
N ASP A 7 -16.23 24.51 -18.59
CA ASP A 7 -16.91 23.69 -19.59
C ASP A 7 -16.37 23.98 -21.02
N ASP A 8 -16.09 25.25 -21.35
CA ASP A 8 -15.44 25.64 -22.62
C ASP A 8 -13.98 25.16 -22.68
N VAL A 9 -13.20 25.30 -21.62
CA VAL A 9 -11.81 24.79 -21.56
C VAL A 9 -11.77 23.26 -21.70
N ILE A 10 -12.67 22.54 -21.03
CA ILE A 10 -12.78 21.07 -21.13
C ILE A 10 -13.23 20.66 -22.55
N SER A 11 -14.21 21.35 -23.12
CA SER A 11 -14.67 21.09 -24.50
C SER A 11 -13.55 21.33 -25.53
N ARG A 12 -12.73 22.36 -25.35
CA ARG A 12 -11.55 22.61 -26.20
C ARG A 12 -10.48 21.55 -26.01
N LEU A 13 -10.19 21.12 -24.79
CA LEU A 13 -9.24 20.04 -24.52
C LEU A 13 -9.65 18.75 -25.25
N PHE A 14 -10.93 18.34 -25.15
CA PHE A 14 -11.45 17.20 -25.92
C PHE A 14 -11.35 17.40 -27.44
N ARG A 15 -11.51 18.63 -27.96
CA ARG A 15 -11.32 18.92 -29.39
C ARG A 15 -9.86 18.89 -29.83
N VAL A 16 -8.91 19.20 -28.95
CA VAL A 16 -7.47 19.08 -29.20
C VAL A 16 -7.04 17.61 -29.13
N GLN A 17 -7.55 16.83 -28.18
CA GLN A 17 -7.38 15.37 -28.13
C GLN A 17 -7.95 14.68 -29.38
N ALA A 18 -9.18 15.03 -29.77
CA ALA A 18 -9.78 14.48 -30.98
C ALA A 18 -9.01 14.82 -32.28
N SER A 19 -8.14 15.83 -32.27
CA SER A 19 -7.38 16.23 -33.47
C SER A 19 -6.25 15.27 -33.86
N ASP A 20 -5.80 14.43 -32.94
CA ASP A 20 -4.86 13.33 -33.22
C ASP A 20 -5.55 11.95 -33.23
N ASN A 21 -6.88 11.90 -33.14
CA ASN A 21 -7.74 10.73 -32.88
C ASN A 21 -7.68 10.18 -31.44
N ASN A 22 -7.22 10.98 -30.46
CA ASN A 22 -6.89 10.56 -29.09
C ASN A 22 -5.73 9.56 -29.06
N PHE A 23 -4.77 9.70 -29.97
CA PHE A 23 -3.66 8.77 -30.19
C PHE A 23 -2.86 8.51 -28.91
N PHE A 24 -2.38 9.56 -28.23
CA PHE A 24 -1.59 9.42 -27.01
C PHE A 24 -2.38 8.77 -25.87
N GLU A 25 -3.65 9.14 -25.74
CA GLU A 25 -4.58 8.59 -24.76
C GLU A 25 -4.86 7.09 -25.01
N ARG A 26 -5.10 6.66 -26.26
CA ARG A 26 -5.35 5.24 -26.62
C ARG A 26 -4.20 4.31 -26.26
N ILE A 27 -2.95 4.80 -26.33
CA ILE A 27 -1.75 4.00 -26.08
C ILE A 27 -1.56 3.74 -24.58
N THR A 28 -1.88 4.71 -23.73
CA THR A 28 -1.59 4.65 -22.29
C THR A 28 -2.82 4.43 -21.41
N GLN A 29 -4.03 4.51 -21.96
CA GLN A 29 -5.23 3.94 -21.36
C GLN A 29 -5.01 2.47 -20.96
N PRO A 30 -5.29 2.10 -19.70
CA PRO A 30 -5.53 0.71 -19.32
C PRO A 30 -6.56 0.09 -20.26
N LEU A 31 -6.38 -1.18 -20.60
CA LEU A 31 -7.45 -1.94 -21.24
C LEU A 31 -8.51 -2.22 -20.17
N ASP A 32 -9.72 -1.70 -20.37
CA ASP A 32 -10.85 -1.92 -19.48
C ASP A 32 -11.25 -3.40 -19.46
N VAL A 33 -10.66 -4.14 -18.54
CA VAL A 33 -11.17 -5.44 -18.13
C VAL A 33 -12.41 -5.17 -17.30
N GLU A 34 -13.59 -5.42 -17.90
CA GLU A 34 -14.89 -5.22 -17.25
C GLU A 34 -14.87 -5.81 -15.84
N GLN A 35 -15.11 -4.96 -14.84
CA GLN A 35 -15.22 -5.43 -13.46
C GLN A 35 -16.58 -6.13 -13.33
N PRO A 36 -16.63 -7.44 -12.98
CA PRO A 36 -17.90 -8.11 -12.79
C PRO A 36 -18.64 -7.43 -11.64
N ALA A 37 -19.91 -7.08 -11.88
CA ALA A 37 -20.73 -6.38 -10.90
C ALA A 37 -20.84 -7.17 -9.59
N ASP A 38 -20.88 -6.46 -8.47
CA ASP A 38 -20.96 -7.08 -7.14
C ASP A 38 -22.35 -7.67 -6.86
N ASP A 39 -22.54 -8.94 -7.26
CA ASP A 39 -23.64 -9.82 -6.83
C ASP A 39 -23.49 -10.22 -5.34
N GLU A 40 -23.29 -9.25 -4.43
CA GLU A 40 -23.21 -9.48 -2.97
C GLU A 40 -24.58 -9.77 -2.31
N LEU A 41 -25.67 -9.89 -3.09
CA LEU A 41 -27.05 -10.08 -2.60
C LEU A 41 -27.72 -11.37 -3.09
N LEU A 42 -27.04 -12.51 -2.89
CA LEU A 42 -27.74 -13.79 -2.71
C LEU A 42 -28.79 -13.61 -1.61
N THR A 43 -30.06 -13.86 -1.93
CA THR A 43 -31.18 -13.24 -1.21
C THR A 43 -31.50 -13.92 0.12
N ILE A 44 -30.85 -13.42 1.19
CA ILE A 44 -30.92 -13.86 2.60
C ILE A 44 -32.34 -14.20 3.10
N ARG A 45 -33.36 -13.55 2.54
CA ARG A 45 -34.78 -13.74 2.90
C ARG A 45 -35.32 -15.16 2.69
N ASN A 46 -34.71 -15.98 1.83
CA ASN A 46 -35.20 -17.31 1.45
C ASN A 46 -34.37 -18.48 2.03
N LEU A 47 -33.55 -18.26 3.06
CA LEU A 47 -32.72 -19.29 3.69
C LEU A 47 -33.53 -20.22 4.64
N THR A 48 -34.49 -20.98 4.10
CA THR A 48 -35.24 -22.03 4.83
C THR A 48 -34.51 -23.37 4.82
N LEU A 49 -34.70 -24.17 5.88
CA LEU A 49 -34.27 -25.58 5.87
C LEU A 49 -35.07 -26.36 4.81
N ASN A 50 -34.36 -27.03 3.90
CA ASN A 50 -34.93 -28.01 2.97
C ASN A 50 -35.12 -29.37 3.68
N ALA A 51 -35.86 -29.37 4.78
CA ALA A 51 -36.22 -30.55 5.57
C ALA A 51 -37.69 -30.95 5.30
N ASP A 52 -38.05 -32.22 5.54
CA ASP A 52 -39.46 -32.59 5.65
C ASP A 52 -40.08 -31.79 6.81
N ARG A 53 -41.24 -31.17 6.56
CA ARG A 53 -42.04 -30.48 7.57
C ARG A 53 -42.24 -31.32 8.82
N LYS A 54 -42.37 -32.64 8.71
CA LYS A 54 -42.47 -33.55 9.87
C LYS A 54 -41.22 -33.57 10.74
N LEU A 55 -40.03 -33.58 10.12
CA LEU A 55 -38.76 -33.52 10.84
C LEU A 55 -38.58 -32.16 11.52
N LEU A 56 -38.96 -31.07 10.84
CA LEU A 56 -38.94 -29.73 11.42
C LEU A 56 -39.93 -29.57 12.60
N GLU A 57 -41.13 -30.16 12.51
CA GLU A 57 -42.09 -30.20 13.61
C GLU A 57 -41.61 -31.09 14.78
N ALA A 58 -40.88 -32.19 14.53
CA ALA A 58 -40.27 -33.03 15.56
C ALA A 58 -39.12 -32.30 16.28
N LEU A 59 -38.18 -31.72 15.54
CA LEU A 59 -37.05 -30.94 16.06
C LEU A 59 -37.50 -29.75 16.92
N TYR A 60 -38.66 -29.16 16.60
CA TYR A 60 -39.30 -28.12 17.38
C TYR A 60 -39.92 -28.68 18.68
N VAL A 61 -40.55 -29.87 18.66
CA VAL A 61 -41.00 -30.54 19.89
C VAL A 61 -39.81 -30.83 20.81
N GLU A 62 -38.69 -31.31 20.28
CA GLU A 62 -37.47 -31.58 21.06
C GLU A 62 -36.91 -30.28 21.68
N ALA A 63 -36.76 -29.20 20.91
CA ALA A 63 -36.36 -27.90 21.46
C ALA A 63 -37.29 -27.38 22.59
N LEU A 64 -38.60 -27.66 22.51
CA LEU A 64 -39.56 -27.33 23.57
C LEU A 64 -39.47 -28.27 24.78
N TYR A 65 -39.21 -29.57 24.55
CA TYR A 65 -38.99 -30.58 25.58
C TYR A 65 -37.73 -30.24 26.39
N THR A 66 -36.60 -29.99 25.72
CA THR A 66 -35.33 -29.53 26.29
C THR A 66 -35.50 -28.34 27.26
N ILE A 67 -36.32 -27.33 26.91
CA ILE A 67 -36.58 -26.14 27.76
C ILE A 67 -37.54 -26.48 28.93
N THR A 68 -38.48 -27.39 28.70
CA THR A 68 -39.43 -27.83 29.72
C THR A 68 -38.71 -28.62 30.82
N HIS A 69 -37.85 -29.56 30.43
CA HIS A 69 -37.20 -30.54 31.29
C HIS A 69 -35.73 -30.22 31.62
N LYS A 70 -35.33 -28.94 31.57
CA LYS A 70 -34.01 -28.44 31.98
C LYS A 70 -33.42 -29.16 33.19
N VAL A 71 -32.14 -29.51 33.06
CA VAL A 71 -31.32 -30.21 34.06
C VAL A 71 -30.32 -29.24 34.68
N GLY A 72 -30.04 -29.38 35.98
CA GLY A 72 -29.05 -28.56 36.71
C GLY A 72 -29.46 -27.12 37.03
N LYS A 73 -28.56 -26.39 37.66
CA LYS A 73 -28.71 -24.97 38.05
C LYS A 73 -28.15 -24.04 36.97
N GLU A 74 -29.00 -23.18 36.43
CA GLU A 74 -28.65 -22.30 35.32
C GLU A 74 -29.33 -20.94 35.47
N GLU A 75 -28.54 -19.90 35.74
CA GLU A 75 -29.03 -18.58 36.19
C GLU A 75 -29.30 -17.58 35.04
N CYS A 76 -29.12 -17.99 33.78
CA CYS A 76 -28.96 -17.06 32.65
C CYS A 76 -30.27 -16.58 32.00
N GLU A 77 -31.22 -17.48 31.70
CA GLU A 77 -32.40 -17.15 30.88
C GLU A 77 -33.70 -17.83 31.33
N SER A 78 -34.80 -17.08 31.25
CA SER A 78 -36.12 -17.54 31.68
C SER A 78 -36.76 -18.49 30.66
N ARG A 79 -37.53 -19.49 31.13
CA ARG A 79 -38.23 -20.45 30.24
C ARG A 79 -39.06 -19.75 29.16
N GLU A 80 -39.76 -18.67 29.51
CA GLU A 80 -40.52 -17.86 28.55
C GLU A 80 -39.65 -17.25 27.45
N ASN A 81 -38.49 -16.71 27.78
CA ASN A 81 -37.58 -16.11 26.80
C ASN A 81 -37.05 -17.15 25.82
N LEU A 82 -36.80 -18.38 26.30
CA LEU A 82 -36.36 -19.50 25.48
C LEU A 82 -37.50 -20.01 24.57
N TYR A 83 -38.73 -20.16 25.09
CA TYR A 83 -39.88 -20.52 24.25
C TYR A 83 -40.18 -19.47 23.17
N LYS A 84 -40.06 -18.17 23.50
CA LYS A 84 -40.16 -17.06 22.52
C LYS A 84 -39.06 -17.16 21.47
N TYR A 85 -37.82 -17.45 21.87
CA TYR A 85 -36.67 -17.64 20.97
C TYR A 85 -36.88 -18.80 20.00
N VAL A 86 -37.17 -20.02 20.48
CA VAL A 86 -37.40 -21.19 19.61
C VAL A 86 -38.56 -20.92 18.65
N ARG A 87 -39.64 -20.30 19.13
CA ARG A 87 -40.77 -19.94 18.27
C ARG A 87 -40.37 -19.00 17.13
N SER A 88 -39.55 -17.99 17.40
CA SER A 88 -39.02 -17.09 16.36
C SER A 88 -38.07 -17.82 15.41
N ALA A 89 -37.18 -18.66 15.93
CA ALA A 89 -36.22 -19.43 15.12
C ALA A 89 -36.92 -20.40 14.15
N PHE A 90 -37.92 -21.17 14.62
CA PHE A 90 -38.71 -22.08 13.80
C PHE A 90 -39.86 -21.40 13.02
N GLN A 91 -39.98 -20.06 13.12
CA GLN A 91 -41.04 -19.25 12.50
C GLN A 91 -42.48 -19.72 12.83
N GLY A 92 -42.68 -20.37 13.98
CA GLY A 92 -43.96 -20.98 14.35
C GLY A 92 -45.05 -19.94 14.61
N ASP A 93 -46.21 -20.12 13.99
CA ASP A 93 -47.42 -19.40 14.39
C ASP A 93 -47.88 -19.81 15.80
N THR A 94 -48.85 -19.07 16.37
CA THR A 94 -49.29 -19.29 17.76
C THR A 94 -50.02 -20.62 17.94
N GLN A 95 -50.72 -21.11 16.91
CA GLN A 95 -51.51 -22.35 16.97
C GLN A 95 -50.58 -23.57 16.88
N LEU A 96 -49.63 -23.55 15.95
CA LEU A 96 -48.60 -24.59 15.82
C LEU A 96 -47.73 -24.66 17.09
N HIS A 97 -47.25 -23.51 17.59
CA HIS A 97 -46.47 -23.47 18.83
C HIS A 97 -47.21 -24.13 20.00
N ASN A 98 -48.48 -23.77 20.22
CA ASN A 98 -49.27 -24.34 21.31
C ASN A 98 -49.52 -25.86 21.12
N SER A 99 -49.74 -26.31 19.88
CA SER A 99 -49.91 -27.73 19.56
C SER A 99 -48.66 -28.56 19.85
N LEU A 100 -47.47 -28.06 19.47
CA LEU A 100 -46.19 -28.74 19.71
C LEU A 100 -45.75 -28.65 21.18
N MET A 101 -46.07 -27.55 21.86
CA MET A 101 -45.87 -27.37 23.31
C MET A 101 -46.61 -28.42 24.13
N GLU A 102 -47.88 -28.71 23.82
CA GLU A 102 -48.63 -29.75 24.56
C GLU A 102 -48.10 -31.16 24.29
N LYS A 103 -47.52 -31.44 23.11
CA LYS A 103 -46.78 -32.70 22.88
C LYS A 103 -45.55 -32.79 23.77
N ALA A 104 -44.72 -31.73 23.82
CA ALA A 104 -43.50 -31.68 24.62
C ALA A 104 -43.77 -31.89 26.13
N LYS A 105 -44.91 -31.42 26.63
CA LYS A 105 -45.38 -31.64 28.03
C LYS A 105 -45.95 -33.04 28.29
N GLN A 106 -46.37 -33.77 27.26
CA GLN A 106 -46.92 -35.13 27.39
C GLN A 106 -45.84 -36.20 27.46
N ASN A 107 -44.63 -35.90 26.95
CA ASN A 107 -43.45 -36.73 27.17
C ASN A 107 -43.08 -36.76 28.67
N LYS A 108 -42.64 -37.91 29.17
CA LYS A 108 -42.11 -38.05 30.54
C LYS A 108 -40.88 -37.14 30.72
N PRO A 109 -40.62 -36.60 31.93
CA PRO A 109 -39.32 -36.00 32.22
C PRO A 109 -38.20 -37.06 32.23
N PRO A 110 -36.96 -36.69 31.87
CA PRO A 110 -35.82 -37.61 31.83
C PRO A 110 -35.37 -38.03 33.24
N VAL A 111 -34.78 -39.22 33.34
CA VAL A 111 -34.18 -39.72 34.59
C VAL A 111 -32.78 -39.13 34.73
N VAL A 112 -32.65 -38.08 35.54
CA VAL A 112 -31.36 -37.43 35.81
C VAL A 112 -30.48 -38.32 36.69
N LEU A 113 -29.26 -38.56 36.23
CA LEU A 113 -28.19 -39.25 36.94
C LEU A 113 -27.16 -38.22 37.42
N LEU A 114 -26.71 -38.35 38.68
CA LEU A 114 -25.52 -37.65 39.16
C LEU A 114 -24.31 -38.59 39.05
N ASN A 115 -23.35 -38.21 38.22
CA ASN A 115 -22.05 -38.87 38.11
C ASN A 115 -21.05 -38.19 39.06
N VAL A 116 -20.32 -39.00 39.84
CA VAL A 116 -19.37 -38.53 40.85
C VAL A 116 -18.05 -39.27 40.71
N LEU A 117 -16.97 -38.51 40.55
CA LEU A 117 -15.60 -39.02 40.49
C LEU A 117 -14.73 -38.27 41.52
N LEU A 118 -14.25 -39.01 42.52
CA LEU A 118 -13.22 -38.53 43.44
C LEU A 118 -11.86 -38.65 42.73
N LEU A 119 -11.18 -37.52 42.53
CA LEU A 119 -9.91 -37.47 41.81
C LEU A 119 -8.70 -37.57 42.75
N GLU A 120 -8.69 -36.75 43.80
CA GLU A 120 -7.56 -36.62 44.73
C GLU A 120 -7.99 -36.02 46.06
N ALA A 121 -7.17 -36.19 47.09
CA ALA A 121 -7.36 -35.66 48.44
C ALA A 121 -6.04 -35.10 48.96
N LYS A 122 -6.09 -34.00 49.73
CA LYS A 122 -4.88 -33.37 50.30
C LYS A 122 -5.14 -32.75 51.67
N ASP A 123 -4.05 -32.46 52.37
CA ASP A 123 -4.00 -31.76 53.67
C ASP A 123 -4.90 -32.41 54.74
N LEU A 124 -5.19 -33.71 54.59
CA LEU A 124 -6.02 -34.50 55.48
C LEU A 124 -5.38 -34.60 56.88
N ILE A 125 -6.22 -34.56 57.91
CA ILE A 125 -5.75 -34.73 59.28
C ILE A 125 -5.25 -36.18 59.52
N ALA A 126 -4.00 -36.30 59.96
CA ALA A 126 -3.45 -37.55 60.48
C ALA A 126 -4.14 -37.93 61.80
N LYS A 127 -4.49 -39.21 61.96
CA LYS A 127 -5.23 -39.71 63.12
C LYS A 127 -4.69 -41.01 63.71
N ASP A 128 -4.00 -41.81 62.91
CA ASP A 128 -3.41 -43.05 63.37
C ASP A 128 -2.13 -42.80 64.17
N ILE A 129 -1.82 -43.73 65.08
CA ILE A 129 -0.69 -43.63 66.04
C ILE A 129 0.67 -43.50 65.33
N ASN A 130 0.74 -43.91 64.05
CA ASN A 130 1.91 -43.81 63.18
C ASN A 130 2.14 -42.39 62.59
N GLY A 131 1.22 -41.44 62.78
CA GLY A 131 1.29 -40.09 62.19
C GLY A 131 0.69 -39.96 60.78
N PHE A 132 -0.06 -40.96 60.32
CA PHE A 132 -0.77 -40.98 59.04
C PHE A 132 -2.29 -41.15 59.26
N SER A 133 -3.02 -41.43 58.17
CA SER A 133 -4.42 -41.88 58.14
C SER A 133 -4.57 -42.78 56.91
N ASP A 134 -5.44 -43.80 56.98
CA ASP A 134 -5.86 -44.60 55.80
C ASP A 134 -7.27 -44.14 55.32
N PRO A 135 -7.37 -43.08 54.49
CA PRO A 135 -8.65 -42.47 54.13
C PRO A 135 -9.44 -43.30 53.10
N PHE A 136 -10.71 -43.54 53.40
CA PHE A 136 -11.72 -43.95 52.41
C PHE A 136 -12.88 -42.94 52.35
N ALA A 137 -13.59 -42.93 51.22
CA ALA A 137 -14.72 -42.03 50.99
C ALA A 137 -16.04 -42.81 50.91
N MET A 138 -17.12 -42.21 51.42
CA MET A 138 -18.48 -42.75 51.33
C MET A 138 -19.42 -41.67 50.79
N MET A 139 -20.28 -42.07 49.85
CA MET A 139 -21.29 -41.21 49.24
C MET A 139 -22.69 -41.74 49.54
N GLY A 140 -23.67 -40.86 49.70
CA GLY A 140 -25.07 -41.22 49.75
C GLY A 140 -25.98 -40.02 49.52
N VAL A 141 -27.14 -40.28 48.92
CA VAL A 141 -28.15 -39.26 48.60
C VAL A 141 -29.19 -39.25 49.72
N VAL A 142 -29.36 -38.12 50.39
CA VAL A 142 -30.39 -37.92 51.42
C VAL A 142 -31.61 -37.26 50.78
N PRO A 143 -32.82 -37.86 50.83
CA PRO A 143 -34.02 -37.23 50.31
C PRO A 143 -34.32 -35.89 51.02
N GLY A 144 -34.39 -34.81 50.25
CA GLY A 144 -34.92 -33.54 50.73
C GLY A 144 -36.41 -33.67 51.08
N LYS A 145 -36.90 -32.86 52.01
CA LYS A 145 -38.35 -32.68 52.17
C LYS A 145 -38.87 -32.00 50.90
N ARG A 146 -39.96 -32.53 50.32
CA ARG A 146 -40.73 -31.77 49.33
C ARG A 146 -41.40 -30.59 50.04
N GLU A 147 -40.87 -29.40 49.82
CA GLU A 147 -41.64 -28.18 50.02
C GLU A 147 -42.64 -28.10 48.86
N VAL A 148 -43.92 -28.01 49.21
CA VAL A 148 -44.99 -27.75 48.23
C VAL A 148 -44.99 -26.24 47.99
N PRO A 149 -44.97 -25.76 46.74
CA PRO A 149 -44.98 -24.33 46.45
C PRO A 149 -46.36 -23.75 46.77
N GLU A 150 -46.52 -23.28 48.01
CA GLU A 150 -47.66 -22.48 48.45
C GLU A 150 -47.47 -21.03 47.99
N VAL A 151 -48.54 -20.37 47.55
CA VAL A 151 -48.47 -19.04 46.94
C VAL A 151 -48.33 -17.98 48.04
N ILE A 152 -47.27 -17.18 47.99
CA ILE A 152 -46.95 -16.17 49.01
C ILE A 152 -46.70 -14.81 48.34
N GLU A 153 -47.44 -13.79 48.79
CA GLU A 153 -47.22 -12.37 48.48
C GLU A 153 -46.00 -11.82 49.27
N PRO A 154 -45.32 -10.75 48.79
CA PRO A 154 -44.03 -10.36 49.34
C PRO A 154 -44.12 -9.80 50.77
N ALA A 155 -43.30 -10.36 51.66
CA ALA A 155 -43.05 -9.87 53.01
C ALA A 155 -41.55 -9.87 53.33
N GLU A 156 -41.17 -8.94 54.20
CA GLU A 156 -39.85 -8.36 54.47
C GLU A 156 -38.66 -9.31 54.76
N GLU A 157 -37.44 -8.81 54.57
CA GLU A 157 -36.18 -9.54 54.76
C GLU A 157 -35.85 -9.81 56.24
N GLU A 158 -35.88 -11.07 56.68
CA GLU A 158 -35.14 -11.52 57.87
C GLU A 158 -33.94 -12.40 57.50
N ALA A 159 -32.84 -12.26 58.27
CA ALA A 159 -31.58 -12.93 57.99
C ALA A 159 -31.65 -14.46 58.18
N VAL A 160 -31.64 -15.19 57.07
CA VAL A 160 -31.70 -16.66 57.03
C VAL A 160 -30.51 -17.29 57.76
N LYS A 161 -30.80 -17.90 58.92
CA LYS A 161 -29.87 -18.81 59.61
C LYS A 161 -29.82 -20.14 58.85
N SER A 162 -28.62 -20.71 58.69
CA SER A 162 -28.41 -21.92 57.91
C SER A 162 -29.30 -23.11 58.36
N PRO A 163 -29.92 -23.84 57.43
CA PRO A 163 -30.84 -24.93 57.77
C PRO A 163 -30.11 -26.07 58.46
N LYS A 164 -30.60 -26.47 59.64
CA LYS A 164 -30.07 -27.62 60.38
C LYS A 164 -30.55 -28.92 59.75
N ASN A 165 -29.75 -29.49 58.85
CA ASN A 165 -30.03 -30.75 58.15
C ASN A 165 -30.11 -31.97 59.09
N GLN A 166 -31.28 -32.16 59.71
CA GLN A 166 -31.57 -33.27 60.64
C GLN A 166 -31.36 -34.68 60.04
N GLY A 167 -31.33 -34.81 58.70
CA GLY A 167 -31.10 -36.08 58.00
C GLY A 167 -29.68 -36.65 58.15
N LEU A 168 -28.63 -35.80 58.14
CA LEU A 168 -27.25 -36.30 58.13
C LEU A 168 -26.91 -37.12 59.39
N GLY A 169 -27.41 -36.72 60.56
CA GLY A 169 -27.18 -37.45 61.81
C GLY A 169 -27.78 -38.87 61.83
N ARG A 170 -28.79 -39.13 60.99
CA ARG A 170 -29.35 -40.46 60.77
C ARG A 170 -28.52 -41.24 59.75
N PHE A 171 -28.19 -40.62 58.61
CA PHE A 171 -27.35 -41.23 57.58
C PHE A 171 -25.99 -41.67 58.13
N PHE A 172 -25.27 -40.81 58.86
CA PHE A 172 -24.01 -41.19 59.51
C PHE A 172 -24.15 -42.36 60.50
N LYS A 173 -25.32 -42.54 61.12
CA LYS A 173 -25.58 -43.66 62.04
C LYS A 173 -25.85 -44.96 61.27
N GLU A 174 -26.68 -44.90 60.22
CA GLU A 174 -27.00 -46.06 59.39
C GLU A 174 -25.76 -46.55 58.61
N VAL A 175 -24.96 -45.63 58.05
CA VAL A 175 -23.68 -45.93 57.38
C VAL A 175 -22.64 -46.50 58.35
N ALA A 176 -22.49 -45.91 59.55
CA ALA A 176 -21.61 -46.45 60.58
C ALA A 176 -22.12 -47.78 61.17
N GLN A 177 -23.36 -48.20 60.88
CA GLN A 177 -23.85 -49.54 61.20
C GLN A 177 -23.63 -50.53 60.04
N SER A 178 -23.75 -50.11 58.78
CA SER A 178 -23.46 -50.98 57.62
C SER A 178 -21.98 -51.27 57.42
N ALA A 179 -21.09 -50.32 57.74
CA ALA A 179 -19.64 -50.52 57.64
C ALA A 179 -19.08 -51.53 58.67
N ARG A 180 -19.82 -51.79 59.76
CA ARG A 180 -19.42 -52.70 60.86
C ARG A 180 -19.93 -54.15 60.68
N ALA A 181 -20.28 -54.54 59.47
CA ALA A 181 -20.84 -55.87 59.22
C ALA A 181 -19.84 -57.02 59.45
N ASP A 182 -18.53 -56.77 59.26
CA ASP A 182 -17.46 -57.77 59.26
C ASP A 182 -16.18 -57.32 60.01
N SER A 183 -16.24 -56.33 60.92
CA SER A 183 -15.05 -55.78 61.61
C SER A 183 -15.19 -55.67 63.15
N ASP A 184 -14.13 -56.05 63.86
CA ASP A 184 -14.05 -56.14 65.33
C ASP A 184 -13.84 -54.75 65.98
N ASP A 185 -14.90 -54.17 66.54
CA ASP A 185 -15.01 -53.04 67.50
C ASP A 185 -14.21 -51.73 67.26
N THR A 186 -13.42 -51.62 66.19
CA THR A 186 -12.72 -50.39 65.79
C THR A 186 -13.69 -49.38 65.16
N THR A 187 -13.88 -48.21 65.78
CA THR A 187 -14.71 -47.15 65.20
C THR A 187 -13.91 -46.26 64.25
N ASP A 188 -14.20 -46.31 62.95
CA ASP A 188 -13.56 -45.47 61.92
C ASP A 188 -13.55 -43.98 62.30
N ASP A 189 -12.38 -43.35 62.18
CA ASP A 189 -12.19 -42.00 62.68
C ASP A 189 -12.46 -40.94 61.59
N PHE A 190 -13.50 -40.14 61.82
CA PHE A 190 -14.08 -39.23 60.82
C PHE A 190 -13.11 -38.13 60.41
N LEU A 191 -12.66 -38.15 59.16
CA LEU A 191 -11.73 -37.14 58.60
C LEU A 191 -12.45 -35.87 58.12
N GLY A 192 -13.69 -35.98 57.63
CA GLY A 192 -14.49 -34.84 57.16
C GLY A 192 -15.71 -35.26 56.33
N CYS A 193 -16.56 -34.30 55.95
CA CYS A 193 -17.65 -34.51 55.00
C CYS A 193 -17.88 -33.31 54.09
N ILE A 194 -18.56 -33.52 52.97
CA ILE A 194 -19.12 -32.47 52.11
C ILE A 194 -20.62 -32.71 52.02
N SER A 195 -21.40 -31.63 52.13
CA SER A 195 -22.85 -31.64 51.93
C SER A 195 -23.17 -30.64 50.82
N MET A 196 -23.81 -31.10 49.76
CA MET A 196 -24.23 -30.25 48.64
C MET A 196 -25.65 -30.61 48.19
N ASN A 197 -26.37 -29.62 47.67
CA ASN A 197 -27.69 -29.82 47.13
C ASN A 197 -27.59 -30.19 45.64
N LEU A 198 -28.41 -31.13 45.18
CA LEU A 198 -28.44 -31.53 43.77
C LEU A 198 -28.92 -30.37 42.88
N SER A 199 -29.75 -29.47 43.41
CA SER A 199 -30.21 -28.27 42.71
C SER A 199 -29.18 -27.13 42.66
N ASP A 200 -27.95 -27.34 43.14
CA ASP A 200 -26.84 -26.39 43.01
C ASP A 200 -25.76 -26.84 42.01
N ILE A 201 -25.92 -28.02 41.39
CA ILE A 201 -25.00 -28.54 40.37
C ILE A 201 -25.39 -27.95 39.00
N PRO A 202 -24.49 -27.23 38.29
CA PRO A 202 -24.76 -26.69 36.97
C PRO A 202 -24.82 -27.80 35.89
N PRO A 203 -25.44 -27.54 34.71
CA PRO A 203 -25.61 -28.55 33.66
C PRO A 203 -24.28 -29.16 33.21
N ASP A 204 -23.29 -28.31 32.91
CA ASP A 204 -21.95 -28.70 32.46
C ASP A 204 -21.09 -29.36 33.56
N GLY A 205 -21.60 -29.47 34.80
CA GLY A 205 -20.91 -30.03 35.96
C GLY A 205 -19.89 -29.10 36.62
N THR A 206 -19.17 -29.64 37.61
CA THR A 206 -18.07 -28.94 38.32
C THR A 206 -16.90 -29.89 38.55
N GLU A 207 -15.68 -29.39 38.33
CA GLU A 207 -14.44 -30.03 38.79
C GLU A 207 -13.69 -29.03 39.68
N GLN A 208 -13.73 -29.21 41.00
CA GLN A 208 -13.14 -28.27 41.94
C GLN A 208 -12.70 -28.91 43.26
N TRP A 209 -11.91 -28.16 44.03
CA TRP A 209 -11.52 -28.51 45.39
C TRP A 209 -12.62 -28.14 46.38
N PHE A 210 -13.23 -29.14 47.00
CA PHE A 210 -14.19 -28.98 48.09
C PHE A 210 -13.47 -29.14 49.43
N THR A 211 -13.53 -28.11 50.27
CA THR A 211 -12.93 -28.15 51.62
C THR A 211 -13.78 -29.00 52.56
N LEU A 212 -13.16 -29.90 53.31
CA LEU A 212 -13.87 -30.81 54.20
C LEU A 212 -14.49 -30.06 55.39
N GLN A 213 -15.76 -30.35 55.67
CA GLN A 213 -16.52 -29.73 56.74
C GLN A 213 -16.61 -30.65 57.99
N PRO A 214 -16.66 -30.07 59.20
CA PRO A 214 -16.85 -30.82 60.43
C PRO A 214 -18.31 -31.22 60.65
N ARG A 215 -18.57 -32.51 60.98
CA ARG A 215 -19.91 -33.03 61.32
C ARG A 215 -20.56 -32.41 62.57
N SER A 216 -19.79 -31.70 63.40
CA SER A 216 -20.24 -30.93 64.56
C SER A 216 -19.13 -30.03 65.08
N GLU A 217 -19.47 -29.05 65.93
CA GLU A 217 -18.53 -28.13 66.61
C GLU A 217 -17.38 -28.82 67.38
N ARG A 218 -17.54 -30.10 67.75
CA ARG A 218 -16.53 -30.90 68.45
C ARG A 218 -15.56 -31.64 67.53
N SER A 219 -15.82 -31.63 66.22
CA SER A 219 -15.04 -32.39 65.23
C SER A 219 -13.94 -31.52 64.65
N LYS A 220 -12.68 -31.81 64.96
CA LYS A 220 -11.54 -31.24 64.21
C LYS A 220 -11.45 -31.94 62.85
N VAL A 221 -11.33 -31.13 61.79
CA VAL A 221 -11.26 -31.55 60.39
C VAL A 221 -10.20 -30.68 59.71
N SER A 222 -9.44 -31.28 58.79
CA SER A 222 -8.50 -30.58 57.91
C SER A 222 -8.49 -31.27 56.56
N GLY A 223 -8.15 -30.52 55.52
CA GLY A 223 -8.01 -31.02 54.15
C GLY A 223 -9.16 -30.73 53.22
N SER A 224 -8.92 -31.04 51.95
CA SER A 224 -9.84 -30.85 50.83
C SER A 224 -9.77 -32.05 49.91
N VAL A 225 -10.88 -32.34 49.23
CA VAL A 225 -10.93 -33.35 48.16
C VAL A 225 -11.32 -32.68 46.84
N LYS A 226 -10.74 -33.15 45.74
CA LYS A 226 -11.10 -32.70 44.41
C LYS A 226 -12.13 -33.68 43.83
N LEU A 227 -13.33 -33.17 43.58
CA LEU A 227 -14.42 -33.95 42.99
C LEU A 227 -14.68 -33.42 41.57
N LYS A 228 -14.89 -34.33 40.63
CA LYS A 228 -15.58 -34.06 39.37
C LYS A 228 -17.01 -34.59 39.46
N LEU A 229 -17.97 -33.71 39.20
CA LEU A 229 -19.40 -33.94 39.37
C LEU A 229 -20.10 -33.47 38.10
N TRP A 230 -20.91 -34.30 37.47
CA TRP A 230 -21.69 -33.89 36.30
C TRP A 230 -23.02 -34.62 36.23
N LEU A 231 -23.98 -34.00 35.56
CA LEU A 231 -25.30 -34.56 35.35
C LEU A 231 -25.33 -35.23 33.97
N SER A 232 -25.98 -36.38 33.89
CA SER A 232 -26.42 -36.95 32.61
C SER A 232 -27.84 -37.50 32.77
N THR A 233 -28.41 -38.05 31.71
CA THR A 233 -29.82 -38.44 31.64
C THR A 233 -29.96 -39.85 31.11
N ARG A 234 -31.09 -40.49 31.43
CA ARG A 234 -31.63 -41.63 30.69
C ARG A 234 -33.09 -41.40 30.41
N GLU A 235 -33.50 -41.75 29.20
CA GLU A 235 -34.88 -41.63 28.76
C GLU A 235 -35.49 -43.01 28.54
N GLU A 236 -36.70 -43.23 29.06
CA GLU A 236 -37.47 -44.45 28.77
C GLU A 236 -38.17 -44.31 27.39
N ARG A 237 -37.40 -44.12 26.30
CA ARG A 237 -37.90 -44.09 24.93
C ARG A 237 -38.26 -45.53 24.48
N PHE A 238 -39.44 -46.02 24.86
CA PHE A 238 -39.90 -47.39 24.53
C PHE A 238 -40.08 -47.63 23.02
N GLY A 239 -39.03 -48.12 22.35
CA GLY A 239 -39.03 -48.56 20.94
C GLY A 239 -37.96 -49.64 20.70
N ALA A 240 -38.15 -50.49 19.68
CA ALA A 240 -37.24 -51.62 19.38
C ALA A 240 -36.36 -51.38 18.13
N GLU A 241 -36.34 -50.15 17.63
CA GLU A 241 -35.49 -49.67 16.53
C GLU A 241 -34.93 -48.30 16.98
N GLU A 242 -33.99 -48.33 17.92
CA GLU A 242 -33.30 -47.14 18.41
C GLU A 242 -32.28 -46.67 17.35
N ASP A 243 -32.38 -45.40 16.94
CA ASP A 243 -31.37 -44.75 16.10
C ASP A 243 -30.34 -44.11 17.05
N ASP A 244 -29.25 -44.83 17.34
CA ASP A 244 -28.21 -44.41 18.31
C ASP A 244 -27.61 -43.02 18.01
N LEU A 245 -27.81 -42.49 16.80
CA LEU A 245 -27.37 -41.16 16.38
C LEU A 245 -28.46 -40.09 16.46
N LEU A 246 -29.65 -40.37 17.02
CA LEU A 246 -30.79 -39.45 17.03
C LEU A 246 -30.43 -38.11 17.69
N ASP A 247 -29.96 -38.13 18.94
CA ASP A 247 -29.55 -36.92 19.66
C ASP A 247 -28.44 -36.14 18.93
N VAL A 248 -27.51 -36.84 18.29
CA VAL A 248 -26.43 -36.24 17.47
C VAL A 248 -27.02 -35.52 16.25
N LYS A 249 -27.98 -36.14 15.55
CA LYS A 249 -28.67 -35.58 14.37
C LYS A 249 -29.55 -34.39 14.74
N GLU A 250 -30.32 -34.50 15.82
CA GLU A 250 -31.19 -33.42 16.30
C GLU A 250 -30.35 -32.23 16.80
N HIS A 251 -29.23 -32.49 17.50
CA HIS A 251 -28.31 -31.43 17.94
C HIS A 251 -27.63 -30.71 16.76
N ILE A 252 -27.26 -31.42 15.68
CA ILE A 252 -26.75 -30.81 14.43
C ILE A 252 -27.77 -29.86 13.81
N GLU A 253 -29.00 -30.32 13.60
CA GLU A 253 -30.02 -29.52 12.91
C GLU A 253 -30.55 -28.37 13.79
N LEU A 254 -30.53 -28.50 15.13
CA LEU A 254 -30.78 -27.39 16.05
C LEU A 254 -29.71 -26.30 15.96
N MET A 255 -28.42 -26.66 15.99
CA MET A 255 -27.34 -25.67 15.79
C MET A 255 -27.51 -24.95 14.44
N ARG A 256 -27.83 -25.71 13.39
CA ARG A 256 -28.02 -25.17 12.03
C ARG A 256 -29.25 -24.27 11.94
N GLN A 257 -30.38 -24.62 12.55
CA GLN A 257 -31.59 -23.81 12.53
C GLN A 257 -31.41 -22.51 13.31
N PHE A 258 -30.73 -22.54 14.46
CA PHE A 258 -30.37 -21.32 15.19
C PHE A 258 -29.39 -20.46 14.39
N ALA A 259 -28.41 -21.05 13.69
CA ALA A 259 -27.50 -20.31 12.82
C ALA A 259 -28.25 -19.59 11.69
N LEU A 260 -29.12 -20.31 10.97
CA LEU A 260 -29.95 -19.75 9.89
C LEU A 260 -30.93 -18.68 10.39
N TYR A 261 -31.40 -18.77 11.63
CA TYR A 261 -32.21 -17.71 12.26
C TYR A 261 -31.38 -16.46 12.55
N GLU A 262 -30.25 -16.56 13.25
CA GLU A 262 -29.40 -15.41 13.60
C GLU A 262 -28.84 -14.69 12.36
N ILE A 263 -28.39 -15.45 11.35
CA ILE A 263 -27.96 -14.90 10.05
C ILE A 263 -29.10 -14.07 9.42
N ARG A 264 -30.32 -14.62 9.39
CA ARG A 264 -31.49 -13.96 8.80
C ARG A 264 -31.97 -12.75 9.63
N LEU A 265 -31.79 -12.80 10.95
CA LEU A 265 -32.08 -11.69 11.87
C LEU A 265 -31.09 -10.53 11.69
N SER A 266 -29.81 -10.83 11.43
CA SER A 266 -28.77 -9.82 11.19
C SER A 266 -28.97 -9.04 9.88
N GLY A 267 -29.54 -9.69 8.86
CA GLY A 267 -29.68 -9.14 7.51
C GLY A 267 -28.37 -8.97 6.74
N ALA A 268 -27.24 -9.44 7.28
CA ALA A 268 -25.92 -9.38 6.65
C ALA A 268 -25.64 -10.61 5.76
N PRO A 269 -24.72 -10.51 4.78
CA PRO A 269 -24.26 -11.66 3.99
C PRO A 269 -23.73 -12.80 4.88
N VAL A 270 -24.05 -14.06 4.52
CA VAL A 270 -23.77 -15.28 5.31
C VAL A 270 -22.30 -15.38 5.73
N ARG A 271 -21.38 -15.01 4.83
CA ARG A 271 -19.93 -14.95 5.06
C ARG A 271 -19.47 -14.02 6.20
N LEU A 272 -20.31 -13.13 6.70
CA LEU A 272 -19.98 -12.23 7.82
C LEU A 272 -20.41 -12.77 9.19
N TRP A 273 -21.09 -13.92 9.25
CA TRP A 273 -21.44 -14.54 10.53
C TRP A 273 -20.22 -15.23 11.15
N ASP A 274 -19.93 -14.88 12.40
CA ASP A 274 -18.73 -15.29 13.14
C ASP A 274 -18.88 -16.63 13.89
N GLY A 275 -20.09 -17.21 13.87
CA GLY A 275 -20.46 -18.43 14.57
C GLY A 275 -20.89 -18.23 16.02
N VAL A 276 -20.99 -16.99 16.51
CA VAL A 276 -21.43 -16.71 17.88
C VAL A 276 -22.96 -16.81 17.96
N PHE A 277 -23.42 -17.52 18.98
CA PHE A 277 -24.83 -17.68 19.32
C PHE A 277 -25.19 -16.78 20.51
N PRO A 278 -26.42 -16.23 20.58
CA PRO A 278 -26.90 -15.53 21.77
C PRO A 278 -27.13 -16.50 22.94
N ASP A 279 -27.15 -15.99 24.16
CA ASP A 279 -27.24 -16.80 25.39
C ASP A 279 -28.47 -17.71 25.41
N LYS A 280 -29.59 -17.29 24.80
CA LYS A 280 -30.80 -18.11 24.63
C LYS A 280 -30.54 -19.38 23.82
N ALA A 281 -29.82 -19.26 22.70
CA ALA A 281 -29.44 -20.39 21.87
C ALA A 281 -28.39 -21.27 22.56
N ASN A 282 -27.37 -20.66 23.17
CA ASN A 282 -26.36 -21.39 23.96
C ASN A 282 -26.99 -22.21 25.09
N THR A 283 -27.95 -21.62 25.81
CA THR A 283 -28.73 -22.27 26.88
C THR A 283 -29.45 -23.51 26.37
N ILE A 284 -30.18 -23.40 25.25
CA ILE A 284 -30.94 -24.53 24.70
C ILE A 284 -29.99 -25.63 24.19
N LEU A 285 -28.91 -25.25 23.50
CA LEU A 285 -27.93 -26.20 22.99
C LEU A 285 -27.20 -26.93 24.13
N ARG A 286 -26.77 -26.24 25.20
CA ARG A 286 -26.17 -26.90 26.38
C ARG A 286 -27.14 -27.86 27.05
N GLN A 287 -28.38 -27.44 27.26
CA GLN A 287 -29.42 -28.27 27.88
C GLN A 287 -29.70 -29.52 27.04
N HIS A 288 -29.76 -29.43 25.71
CA HIS A 288 -29.89 -30.58 24.81
C HIS A 288 -28.64 -31.48 24.84
N ALA A 289 -27.44 -30.90 24.91
CA ALA A 289 -26.21 -31.68 24.99
C ALA A 289 -26.15 -32.52 26.27
N VAL A 290 -26.52 -31.93 27.42
CA VAL A 290 -26.62 -32.66 28.70
C VAL A 290 -27.76 -33.68 28.69
N GLN A 291 -28.87 -33.41 28.00
CA GLN A 291 -30.03 -34.32 27.92
C GLN A 291 -29.82 -35.51 26.97
N GLY A 292 -28.91 -35.42 25.99
CA GLY A 292 -28.49 -36.51 25.11
C GLY A 292 -27.10 -37.11 25.43
N ASP A 293 -26.56 -36.87 26.64
CA ASP A 293 -25.21 -37.29 27.09
C ASP A 293 -24.07 -36.94 26.10
N LEU A 294 -24.23 -35.84 25.35
CA LEU A 294 -23.32 -35.43 24.27
C LEU A 294 -22.03 -34.82 24.81
N THR A 295 -20.92 -35.50 24.58
CA THR A 295 -19.59 -35.09 25.05
C THR A 295 -19.10 -33.77 24.42
N GLU A 296 -18.02 -33.22 24.98
CA GLU A 296 -17.29 -32.10 24.36
C GLU A 296 -16.75 -32.42 22.94
N VAL A 297 -16.60 -33.70 22.58
CA VAL A 297 -16.23 -34.14 21.23
C VAL A 297 -17.47 -34.20 20.33
N HIS A 298 -18.60 -34.71 20.84
CA HIS A 298 -19.86 -34.78 20.08
C HIS A 298 -20.34 -33.36 19.74
N THR A 299 -20.36 -32.44 20.71
CA THR A 299 -20.75 -31.04 20.49
C THR A 299 -19.82 -30.31 19.50
N ALA A 300 -18.51 -30.61 19.52
CA ALA A 300 -17.56 -30.10 18.53
C ALA A 300 -17.81 -30.68 17.12
N MET A 301 -18.08 -31.98 17.01
CA MET A 301 -18.46 -32.66 15.77
C MET A 301 -19.76 -32.10 15.21
N CYS A 302 -20.82 -31.98 16.01
CA CYS A 302 -22.11 -31.44 15.60
C CYS A 302 -21.97 -30.01 15.08
N ARG A 303 -21.17 -29.17 15.74
CA ARG A 303 -20.89 -27.79 15.32
C ARG A 303 -20.13 -27.72 13.99
N TRP A 304 -19.20 -28.64 13.74
CA TRP A 304 -18.56 -28.79 12.43
C TRP A 304 -19.58 -29.21 11.35
N LEU A 305 -20.34 -30.28 11.58
CA LEU A 305 -21.30 -30.84 10.62
C LEU A 305 -22.42 -29.84 10.26
N ALA A 306 -22.97 -29.13 11.26
CA ALA A 306 -23.97 -28.09 11.06
C ALA A 306 -23.46 -26.98 10.14
N PHE A 307 -22.27 -26.42 10.41
CA PHE A 307 -21.74 -25.28 9.65
C PHE A 307 -21.16 -25.72 8.29
N HIS A 308 -20.59 -26.92 8.19
CA HIS A 308 -20.15 -27.51 6.92
C HIS A 308 -21.32 -27.66 5.94
N SER A 309 -22.51 -28.05 6.41
CA SER A 309 -23.72 -28.14 5.59
C SER A 309 -24.16 -26.81 4.94
N MET A 310 -23.65 -25.68 5.44
CA MET A 310 -23.96 -24.32 4.99
C MET A 310 -22.93 -23.78 3.99
N ILE A 311 -21.94 -24.58 3.55
CA ILE A 311 -20.92 -24.16 2.57
C ILE A 311 -21.49 -23.87 1.17
N SER A 312 -22.70 -24.34 0.87
CA SER A 312 -23.47 -24.03 -0.34
C SER A 312 -24.12 -22.65 -0.32
N ILE A 313 -24.28 -22.03 0.86
CA ILE A 313 -24.82 -20.67 1.03
C ILE A 313 -23.73 -19.65 1.43
N ASP A 314 -22.46 -19.95 1.08
CA ASP A 314 -21.29 -19.10 1.26
C ASP A 314 -21.00 -18.69 2.72
N ILE A 315 -20.99 -19.68 3.63
CA ILE A 315 -20.43 -19.51 4.98
C ILE A 315 -18.89 -19.35 4.93
N SER A 316 -18.35 -18.52 5.84
CA SER A 316 -16.92 -18.18 5.88
C SER A 316 -16.01 -19.39 6.10
N PHE A 317 -14.93 -19.49 5.32
CA PHE A 317 -13.84 -20.44 5.55
C PHE A 317 -13.10 -20.14 6.85
N SER A 318 -13.11 -18.89 7.36
CA SER A 318 -12.51 -18.55 8.66
C SER A 318 -13.32 -19.12 9.83
N LEU A 319 -14.64 -19.23 9.70
CA LEU A 319 -15.50 -19.92 10.67
C LEU A 319 -15.29 -21.44 10.59
N LEU A 320 -15.25 -22.00 9.38
CA LEU A 320 -14.95 -23.43 9.18
C LEU A 320 -13.55 -23.81 9.69
N ALA A 321 -12.57 -22.92 9.61
CA ALA A 321 -11.24 -23.14 10.20
C ALA A 321 -11.31 -23.28 11.73
N LYS A 322 -12.08 -22.42 12.41
CA LYS A 322 -12.28 -22.46 13.87
C LYS A 322 -12.99 -23.74 14.31
N THR A 323 -14.05 -24.15 13.61
CA THR A 323 -14.79 -25.38 13.97
C THR A 323 -14.00 -26.64 13.65
N LEU A 324 -13.27 -26.68 12.53
CA LEU A 324 -12.36 -27.77 12.20
C LEU A 324 -11.26 -27.92 13.27
N GLN A 325 -10.58 -26.84 13.65
CA GLN A 325 -9.54 -26.92 14.67
C GLN A 325 -10.10 -27.40 16.02
N ASN A 326 -11.28 -26.90 16.42
CA ASN A 326 -11.93 -27.31 17.68
C ASN A 326 -12.33 -28.81 17.73
N ILE A 327 -12.66 -29.46 16.62
CA ILE A 327 -12.84 -30.93 16.62
C ILE A 327 -11.49 -31.67 16.58
N LEU A 328 -10.48 -31.13 15.88
CA LEU A 328 -9.13 -31.72 15.83
C LEU A 328 -8.40 -31.67 17.18
N ASP A 329 -8.60 -30.62 17.97
CA ASP A 329 -7.99 -30.46 19.30
C ASP A 329 -8.62 -31.37 20.37
N LYS A 330 -9.89 -31.77 20.18
CA LYS A 330 -10.68 -32.54 21.15
C LYS A 330 -10.79 -34.03 20.83
N TRP A 331 -10.76 -34.43 19.55
CA TRP A 331 -10.90 -35.83 19.16
C TRP A 331 -9.70 -36.67 19.61
N GLN A 332 -9.99 -37.86 20.14
CA GLN A 332 -8.97 -38.88 20.41
C GLN A 332 -9.47 -40.24 19.87
N PRO A 333 -8.57 -41.21 19.60
CA PRO A 333 -8.99 -42.55 19.19
C PRO A 333 -9.96 -43.15 20.23
N LEU A 334 -11.08 -43.70 19.76
CA LEU A 334 -12.16 -44.30 20.56
C LEU A 334 -13.05 -43.31 21.35
N THR A 335 -12.99 -41.99 21.09
CA THR A 335 -13.95 -41.01 21.67
C THR A 335 -15.20 -40.77 20.81
N LEU A 336 -15.34 -41.47 19.69
CA LEU A 336 -16.50 -41.46 18.80
C LEU A 336 -16.77 -42.90 18.35
N ASP A 337 -18.02 -43.21 18.04
CA ASP A 337 -18.41 -44.52 17.50
C ASP A 337 -18.11 -44.67 16.00
N LYS A 338 -18.31 -45.86 15.45
CA LYS A 338 -18.00 -46.14 14.04
C LYS A 338 -18.86 -45.32 13.07
N ALA A 339 -20.12 -45.08 13.37
CA ALA A 339 -21.06 -44.36 12.51
C ALA A 339 -20.86 -42.83 12.60
N GLU A 340 -20.53 -42.30 13.78
CA GLU A 340 -20.05 -40.92 13.97
C GLU A 340 -18.74 -40.66 13.20
N GLU A 341 -17.76 -41.58 13.29
CA GLU A 341 -16.53 -41.50 12.50
C GLU A 341 -16.84 -41.54 10.97
N ASP A 342 -17.86 -42.28 10.52
CA ASP A 342 -18.26 -42.28 9.10
C ASP A 342 -18.98 -40.98 8.69
N MET A 343 -19.81 -40.38 9.56
CA MET A 343 -20.39 -39.05 9.32
C MET A 343 -19.31 -37.97 9.17
N LEU A 344 -18.31 -37.95 10.07
CA LEU A 344 -17.16 -37.05 9.94
C LEU A 344 -16.38 -37.32 8.66
N THR A 345 -16.06 -38.58 8.35
CA THR A 345 -15.31 -38.98 7.14
C THR A 345 -16.02 -38.54 5.85
N ALA A 346 -17.35 -38.66 5.79
CA ALA A 346 -18.16 -38.17 4.68
C ALA A 346 -18.11 -36.64 4.57
N SER A 347 -18.28 -35.91 5.68
CA SER A 347 -18.23 -34.44 5.69
C SER A 347 -16.86 -33.89 5.27
N PHE A 348 -15.77 -34.49 5.76
CA PHE A 348 -14.40 -34.14 5.43
C PHE A 348 -14.08 -34.43 3.96
N SER A 349 -14.56 -35.54 3.40
CA SER A 349 -14.44 -35.86 1.96
C SER A 349 -15.18 -34.85 1.08
N ALA A 350 -16.38 -34.44 1.48
CA ALA A 350 -17.17 -33.42 0.79
C ALA A 350 -16.52 -32.02 0.91
N PHE A 351 -15.93 -31.70 2.06
CA PHE A 351 -15.21 -30.44 2.29
C PHE A 351 -13.92 -30.34 1.47
N ASP A 352 -13.06 -31.36 1.48
CA ASP A 352 -11.86 -31.44 0.64
C ASP A 352 -12.23 -31.30 -0.86
N SER A 353 -13.33 -31.92 -1.29
CA SER A 353 -13.87 -31.80 -2.65
C SER A 353 -14.38 -30.39 -2.99
N HIS A 354 -15.01 -29.68 -2.04
CA HIS A 354 -15.41 -28.27 -2.22
C HIS A 354 -14.19 -27.34 -2.25
N CYS A 355 -13.24 -27.54 -1.34
CA CYS A 355 -12.03 -26.74 -1.25
C CYS A 355 -11.21 -26.80 -2.54
N LYS A 356 -11.10 -27.98 -3.17
CA LYS A 356 -10.45 -28.17 -4.48
C LYS A 356 -11.09 -27.34 -5.60
N ARG A 357 -12.42 -27.24 -5.65
CA ARG A 357 -13.14 -26.39 -6.63
C ARG A 357 -12.95 -24.90 -6.33
N ALA A 358 -13.17 -24.49 -5.08
CA ALA A 358 -12.93 -23.12 -4.63
C ALA A 358 -11.49 -22.65 -4.87
N PHE A 359 -10.51 -23.57 -4.79
CA PHE A 359 -9.12 -23.32 -5.14
C PHE A 359 -8.88 -23.25 -6.65
N ALA A 360 -9.50 -24.11 -7.47
CA ALA A 360 -9.40 -24.02 -8.93
C ALA A 360 -9.85 -22.63 -9.43
N GLU A 361 -10.95 -22.13 -8.91
CA GLU A 361 -11.57 -20.84 -9.25
C GLU A 361 -10.98 -19.62 -8.51
N HIS A 362 -9.89 -19.78 -7.74
CA HIS A 362 -9.49 -18.80 -6.71
C HIS A 362 -9.31 -17.37 -7.23
N ARG A 363 -8.77 -17.19 -8.45
CA ARG A 363 -8.52 -15.87 -9.07
C ARG A 363 -9.80 -15.08 -9.37
N ARG A 364 -10.95 -15.77 -9.49
CA ARG A 364 -12.29 -15.17 -9.67
C ARG A 364 -13.07 -15.11 -8.34
N ARG A 365 -13.05 -16.19 -7.54
CA ARG A 365 -13.81 -16.26 -6.28
C ARG A 365 -13.28 -15.30 -5.22
N PHE A 366 -11.96 -15.21 -5.07
CA PHE A 366 -11.28 -14.41 -4.04
C PHE A 366 -10.58 -13.18 -4.66
N HIS A 367 -11.21 -12.55 -5.64
CA HIS A 367 -10.63 -11.40 -6.34
C HIS A 367 -10.44 -10.18 -5.41
N PRO A 368 -9.30 -9.45 -5.50
CA PRO A 368 -8.96 -8.32 -4.61
C PRO A 368 -10.01 -7.26 -4.34
N SER A 369 -10.92 -6.98 -5.30
CA SER A 369 -11.98 -5.96 -5.10
C SER A 369 -12.97 -6.37 -4.00
N LYS A 370 -13.12 -7.68 -3.75
CA LYS A 370 -14.09 -8.23 -2.80
C LYS A 370 -13.58 -8.14 -1.37
N ARG A 371 -14.42 -7.64 -0.47
CA ARG A 371 -14.09 -7.48 0.96
C ARG A 371 -13.71 -8.82 1.59
N ASN A 372 -12.66 -8.80 2.42
CA ASN A 372 -12.07 -9.94 3.14
C ASN A 372 -11.57 -11.11 2.25
N ALA A 373 -11.54 -10.98 0.92
CA ALA A 373 -11.21 -12.10 0.01
C ALA A 373 -9.86 -12.77 0.27
N SER A 374 -8.83 -11.99 0.63
CA SER A 374 -7.50 -12.51 1.00
C SER A 374 -7.53 -13.35 2.28
N GLU A 375 -8.32 -12.96 3.28
CA GLU A 375 -8.48 -13.69 4.55
C GLU A 375 -9.27 -14.99 4.36
N GLU A 376 -10.29 -14.96 3.50
CA GLU A 376 -11.05 -16.15 3.10
C GLU A 376 -10.19 -17.13 2.30
N PHE A 377 -9.38 -16.68 1.34
CA PHE A 377 -8.41 -17.54 0.64
C PHE A 377 -7.35 -18.11 1.58
N ALA A 378 -6.83 -17.30 2.51
CA ALA A 378 -5.90 -17.78 3.54
C ALA A 378 -6.54 -18.85 4.44
N SER A 379 -7.81 -18.66 4.81
CA SER A 379 -8.57 -19.61 5.61
C SER A 379 -8.87 -20.90 4.86
N LEU A 380 -9.26 -20.83 3.59
CA LEU A 380 -9.41 -21.99 2.69
C LEU A 380 -8.12 -22.82 2.65
N VAL A 381 -6.99 -22.20 2.36
CA VAL A 381 -5.70 -22.90 2.20
C VAL A 381 -5.19 -23.47 3.54
N ARG A 382 -5.43 -22.78 4.67
CA ARG A 382 -5.13 -23.30 6.02
C ARG A 382 -6.07 -24.45 6.42
N CYS A 383 -7.36 -24.39 6.08
CA CYS A 383 -8.31 -25.50 6.23
C CYS A 383 -7.85 -26.76 5.48
N MET A 384 -7.45 -26.62 4.21
CA MET A 384 -6.92 -27.73 3.40
C MET A 384 -5.64 -28.35 4.00
N LYS A 385 -4.83 -27.56 4.72
CA LYS A 385 -3.67 -28.04 5.46
C LYS A 385 -4.08 -28.76 6.76
N ALA A 386 -4.85 -28.10 7.63
CA ALA A 386 -5.25 -28.64 8.94
C ALA A 386 -6.03 -29.95 8.81
N LEU A 387 -6.95 -30.02 7.84
CA LEU A 387 -7.71 -31.23 7.51
C LEU A 387 -6.80 -32.41 7.16
N ARG A 388 -5.67 -32.15 6.49
CA ARG A 388 -4.73 -33.16 6.01
C ARG A 388 -3.67 -33.57 7.03
N ASP A 389 -3.21 -32.61 7.82
CA ASP A 389 -2.26 -32.85 8.89
C ASP A 389 -2.94 -33.52 10.12
N SER A 390 -4.28 -33.56 10.13
CA SER A 390 -5.13 -34.32 11.06
C SER A 390 -4.78 -35.82 11.17
N PRO A 391 -4.60 -36.35 12.39
CA PRO A 391 -4.50 -37.79 12.62
C PRO A 391 -5.75 -38.58 12.20
N PHE A 392 -6.94 -37.99 12.37
CA PHE A 392 -8.21 -38.61 11.96
C PHE A 392 -8.25 -38.83 10.44
N TYR A 393 -7.98 -37.76 9.67
CA TYR A 393 -8.02 -37.84 8.21
C TYR A 393 -6.92 -38.76 7.67
N GLN A 394 -5.73 -38.79 8.28
CA GLN A 394 -4.67 -39.72 7.90
C GLN A 394 -5.03 -41.19 8.16
N LYS A 395 -5.79 -41.47 9.23
CA LYS A 395 -6.29 -42.82 9.56
C LYS A 395 -7.34 -43.33 8.57
N TYR A 396 -8.29 -42.48 8.18
CA TYR A 396 -9.46 -42.89 7.37
C TYR A 396 -9.40 -42.53 5.88
N LEU A 397 -8.64 -41.50 5.51
CA LEU A 397 -8.54 -40.97 4.13
C LEU A 397 -7.07 -40.71 3.73
N PRO A 398 -6.18 -41.74 3.75
CA PRO A 398 -4.74 -41.56 3.57
C PRO A 398 -4.34 -40.99 2.19
N TYR A 399 -3.68 -39.83 2.19
CA TYR A 399 -3.20 -39.16 0.98
C TYR A 399 -1.97 -39.85 0.36
N LYS A 400 -1.96 -39.99 -0.98
CA LYS A 400 -0.87 -40.63 -1.76
C LYS A 400 0.34 -39.72 -2.08
N ARG A 401 0.37 -38.45 -1.64
CA ARG A 401 1.38 -37.44 -2.03
C ARG A 401 1.67 -36.40 -0.94
N PRO A 402 2.79 -35.65 -1.07
CA PRO A 402 2.99 -34.33 -0.47
C PRO A 402 1.74 -33.44 -0.33
N PHE A 403 1.64 -32.60 0.71
CA PHE A 403 0.72 -31.45 0.67
C PHE A 403 1.15 -30.44 -0.38
N HIS A 404 2.44 -30.04 -0.38
CA HIS A 404 3.08 -29.23 -1.43
C HIS A 404 2.76 -29.79 -2.82
N ALA A 405 3.15 -31.04 -3.09
CA ALA A 405 2.94 -31.71 -4.38
C ALA A 405 1.45 -31.88 -4.79
N HIS A 406 0.51 -31.69 -3.86
CA HIS A 406 -0.92 -31.60 -4.20
C HIS A 406 -1.34 -30.16 -4.51
N LEU A 407 -0.97 -29.21 -3.66
CA LEU A 407 -1.26 -27.79 -3.84
C LEU A 407 -0.63 -27.25 -5.14
N GLU A 408 0.58 -27.69 -5.46
CA GLU A 408 1.29 -27.49 -6.72
C GLU A 408 0.48 -27.98 -7.92
N SER A 409 -0.05 -29.22 -7.87
CA SER A 409 -0.91 -29.75 -8.94
C SER A 409 -2.25 -29.01 -9.07
N LEU A 410 -2.76 -28.41 -7.98
CA LEU A 410 -3.96 -27.56 -8.02
C LEU A 410 -3.66 -26.17 -8.57
N ILE A 411 -2.48 -25.60 -8.31
CA ILE A 411 -2.05 -24.31 -8.88
C ILE A 411 -1.83 -24.44 -10.39
N ILE A 412 -1.16 -25.51 -10.83
CA ILE A 412 -0.96 -25.82 -12.26
C ILE A 412 -2.32 -25.94 -12.95
N LYS A 413 -3.19 -26.84 -12.48
CA LYS A 413 -4.52 -27.01 -13.08
C LYS A 413 -5.35 -25.71 -13.04
N SER A 414 -5.34 -24.98 -11.92
CA SER A 414 -6.03 -23.68 -11.82
C SER A 414 -5.46 -22.64 -12.80
N ALA A 415 -4.16 -22.67 -13.12
CA ALA A 415 -3.57 -21.81 -14.14
C ALA A 415 -3.98 -22.26 -15.55
N GLU A 416 -4.09 -23.57 -15.80
CA GLU A 416 -4.56 -24.15 -17.06
C GLU A 416 -6.04 -23.82 -17.32
N ASP A 417 -6.95 -24.22 -16.41
CA ASP A 417 -8.39 -23.91 -16.49
C ASP A 417 -8.63 -22.40 -16.75
N PHE A 418 -7.95 -21.52 -16.00
CA PHE A 418 -8.09 -20.06 -16.15
C PHE A 418 -7.57 -19.53 -17.50
N PHE A 419 -6.53 -20.14 -18.07
CA PHE A 419 -5.99 -19.69 -19.37
C PHE A 419 -6.94 -20.10 -20.49
N ASP A 420 -7.41 -21.34 -20.50
CA ASP A 420 -8.33 -21.86 -21.53
C ASP A 420 -9.65 -21.06 -21.52
N GLU A 421 -10.24 -20.84 -20.33
CA GLU A 421 -11.41 -19.98 -20.16
C GLU A 421 -11.15 -18.52 -20.60
N SER A 422 -9.92 -18.02 -20.47
CA SER A 422 -9.56 -16.67 -20.93
C SER A 422 -9.47 -16.61 -22.45
N VAL A 423 -8.96 -17.65 -23.11
CA VAL A 423 -8.94 -17.75 -24.58
C VAL A 423 -10.35 -17.84 -25.15
N GLU A 424 -11.25 -18.62 -24.54
CA GLU A 424 -12.66 -18.67 -24.93
C GLU A 424 -13.38 -17.32 -24.75
N MET A 425 -13.06 -16.56 -23.70
CA MET A 425 -13.69 -15.27 -23.39
C MET A 425 -13.26 -14.13 -24.33
N VAL A 426 -12.04 -14.15 -24.87
CA VAL A 426 -11.44 -12.99 -25.58
C VAL A 426 -11.53 -13.04 -27.10
N GLN A 427 -12.11 -14.09 -27.68
CA GLN A 427 -12.18 -14.37 -29.13
C GLN A 427 -12.52 -13.12 -29.97
N ASP A 428 -11.86 -13.00 -31.12
CA ASP A 428 -12.05 -11.89 -32.06
C ASP A 428 -11.90 -12.36 -33.53
N GLU A 429 -12.40 -11.57 -34.49
CA GLU A 429 -12.07 -11.78 -35.90
C GLU A 429 -10.63 -11.34 -36.22
N ASP A 430 -10.10 -10.40 -35.42
CA ASP A 430 -8.75 -9.88 -35.48
C ASP A 430 -7.84 -10.57 -34.43
N PRO A 431 -6.93 -11.48 -34.83
CA PRO A 431 -6.04 -12.17 -33.90
C PRO A 431 -5.04 -11.24 -33.18
N CYS A 432 -4.74 -10.04 -33.70
CA CYS A 432 -3.98 -9.04 -32.94
C CYS A 432 -4.80 -8.51 -31.76
N LYS A 433 -6.10 -8.24 -31.96
CA LYS A 433 -7.02 -7.84 -30.88
C LYS A 433 -7.32 -8.97 -29.90
N GLU A 434 -7.51 -10.21 -30.38
CA GLU A 434 -7.65 -11.41 -29.54
C GLU A 434 -6.42 -11.57 -28.61
N LEU A 435 -5.21 -11.52 -29.17
CA LEU A 435 -3.97 -11.58 -28.40
C LEU A 435 -3.83 -10.41 -27.41
N LEU A 436 -4.18 -9.19 -27.81
CA LEU A 436 -4.10 -8.01 -26.94
C LEU A 436 -5.05 -8.13 -25.72
N LYS A 437 -6.28 -8.59 -25.93
CA LYS A 437 -7.23 -8.90 -24.86
C LYS A 437 -6.70 -10.02 -23.95
N LEU A 438 -6.18 -11.11 -24.53
CA LEU A 438 -5.62 -12.25 -23.77
C LEU A 438 -4.46 -11.81 -22.87
N LEU A 439 -3.48 -11.07 -23.43
CA LEU A 439 -2.35 -10.54 -22.67
C LEU A 439 -2.80 -9.55 -21.58
N SER A 440 -3.86 -8.76 -21.82
CA SER A 440 -4.45 -7.87 -20.81
C SER A 440 -5.01 -8.64 -19.60
N VAL A 441 -5.81 -9.68 -19.85
CA VAL A 441 -6.37 -10.54 -18.79
C VAL A 441 -5.25 -11.22 -17.99
N ILE A 442 -4.21 -11.72 -18.68
CA ILE A 442 -3.05 -12.35 -18.06
C ILE A 442 -2.26 -11.34 -17.20
N ASN A 443 -1.88 -10.17 -17.72
CA ASN A 443 -1.13 -9.16 -16.99
C ASN A 443 -1.94 -8.56 -15.81
N GLY A 444 -3.23 -8.33 -16.02
CA GLY A 444 -4.16 -7.96 -14.96
C GLY A 444 -4.22 -9.01 -13.84
N SER A 445 -4.05 -10.29 -14.16
CA SER A 445 -3.96 -11.36 -13.16
C SER A 445 -2.57 -11.38 -12.48
N CYS A 446 -1.49 -11.18 -13.24
CA CYS A 446 -0.11 -11.10 -12.75
C CYS A 446 0.10 -9.98 -11.72
N SER A 447 -0.45 -8.79 -11.96
CA SER A 447 -0.34 -7.64 -11.05
C SER A 447 -0.90 -7.92 -9.64
N ARG A 448 -1.80 -8.91 -9.51
CA ARG A 448 -2.49 -9.29 -8.27
C ARG A 448 -1.83 -10.48 -7.55
N PHE A 449 -0.83 -11.13 -8.14
CA PHE A 449 -0.23 -12.39 -7.65
C PHE A 449 0.23 -12.37 -6.19
N GLN A 450 0.76 -11.26 -5.68
CA GLN A 450 1.36 -11.20 -4.33
C GLN A 450 0.37 -11.57 -3.22
N GLN A 451 -0.94 -11.36 -3.47
CA GLN A 451 -2.00 -11.69 -2.51
C GLN A 451 -2.08 -13.21 -2.29
N TYR A 452 -2.10 -14.00 -3.38
CA TYR A 452 -2.07 -15.46 -3.29
C TYR A 452 -0.67 -15.98 -2.93
N ALA A 453 0.38 -15.39 -3.49
CA ALA A 453 1.74 -15.89 -3.38
C ALA A 453 2.29 -15.89 -1.94
N ASN A 454 1.95 -14.90 -1.12
CA ASN A 454 2.38 -14.85 0.28
C ASN A 454 1.77 -16.02 1.10
N ILE A 455 0.47 -16.27 0.93
CA ILE A 455 -0.28 -17.35 1.59
C ILE A 455 0.24 -18.72 1.14
N ILE A 456 0.46 -18.91 -0.17
CA ILE A 456 0.97 -20.16 -0.73
C ILE A 456 2.42 -20.43 -0.31
N ARG A 457 3.25 -19.38 -0.14
CA ARG A 457 4.62 -19.49 0.38
C ARG A 457 4.65 -19.84 1.86
N GLU A 458 3.77 -19.23 2.67
CA GLU A 458 3.58 -19.55 4.11
C GLU A 458 3.15 -21.01 4.30
N VAL A 459 2.04 -21.41 3.68
CA VAL A 459 1.33 -22.65 3.99
C VAL A 459 1.85 -23.85 3.18
N GLY A 460 2.28 -23.62 1.94
CA GLY A 460 2.74 -24.66 1.01
C GLY A 460 4.25 -24.69 0.74
N ARG A 461 4.98 -23.59 0.99
CA ARG A 461 6.38 -23.35 0.57
C ARG A 461 6.62 -23.36 -0.95
N ILE A 462 5.58 -23.10 -1.74
CA ILE A 462 5.63 -23.03 -3.20
C ILE A 462 5.84 -21.56 -3.64
N ASP A 463 6.63 -21.33 -4.69
CA ASP A 463 6.62 -20.06 -5.41
C ASP A 463 5.44 -20.05 -6.41
N TYR A 464 4.30 -19.53 -5.96
CA TYR A 464 3.09 -19.38 -6.76
C TYR A 464 3.31 -18.57 -8.04
N CYS A 465 4.14 -17.51 -7.98
CA CYS A 465 4.39 -16.63 -9.10
C CYS A 465 5.17 -17.36 -10.19
N GLN A 466 6.30 -17.99 -9.81
CA GLN A 466 7.10 -18.77 -10.75
C GLN A 466 6.30 -19.92 -11.35
N LEU A 467 5.50 -20.63 -10.54
CA LEU A 467 4.70 -21.76 -10.99
C LEU A 467 3.63 -21.32 -11.99
N THR A 468 2.79 -20.35 -11.63
CA THR A 468 1.71 -19.83 -12.50
C THR A 468 2.28 -19.25 -13.80
N LEU A 469 3.37 -18.47 -13.73
CA LEU A 469 4.05 -17.95 -14.93
C LEU A 469 4.60 -19.09 -15.79
N SER A 470 5.23 -20.12 -15.23
CA SER A 470 5.76 -21.23 -16.04
C SER A 470 4.66 -22.01 -16.79
N THR A 471 3.46 -22.12 -16.21
CA THR A 471 2.30 -22.71 -16.87
C THR A 471 1.74 -21.81 -17.97
N TRP A 472 1.52 -20.52 -17.69
CA TRP A 472 1.04 -19.58 -18.71
C TRP A 472 2.06 -19.31 -19.81
N ASP A 473 3.36 -19.38 -19.53
CA ASP A 473 4.43 -19.31 -20.53
C ASP A 473 4.39 -20.52 -21.46
N ARG A 474 4.13 -21.72 -20.93
CA ARG A 474 3.91 -22.92 -21.76
C ARG A 474 2.69 -22.72 -22.67
N MET A 475 1.54 -22.38 -22.09
CA MET A 475 0.27 -22.28 -22.83
C MET A 475 0.23 -21.11 -23.81
N LEU A 476 0.83 -19.97 -23.48
CA LEU A 476 0.94 -18.83 -24.39
C LEU A 476 1.86 -19.14 -25.58
N ASN A 477 2.95 -19.90 -25.37
CA ASN A 477 3.78 -20.39 -26.47
C ASN A 477 3.03 -21.44 -27.33
N GLU A 478 2.21 -22.31 -26.73
CA GLU A 478 1.34 -23.24 -27.46
C GLU A 478 0.27 -22.51 -28.29
N TYR A 479 -0.44 -21.54 -27.70
CA TYR A 479 -1.40 -20.66 -28.39
C TYR A 479 -0.75 -19.89 -29.54
N LEU A 480 0.38 -19.21 -29.29
CA LEU A 480 1.12 -18.48 -30.33
C LEU A 480 1.63 -19.42 -31.43
N THR A 481 2.05 -20.64 -31.10
CA THR A 481 2.44 -21.65 -32.09
C THR A 481 1.23 -22.14 -32.90
N SER A 482 0.05 -22.25 -32.28
CA SER A 482 -1.18 -22.61 -32.98
C SER A 482 -1.61 -21.50 -33.96
N GLU A 483 -1.61 -20.24 -33.54
CA GLU A 483 -1.97 -19.13 -34.45
C GLU A 483 -0.89 -18.83 -35.50
N LEU A 484 0.37 -19.24 -35.27
CA LEU A 484 1.42 -19.27 -36.29
C LEU A 484 1.23 -20.36 -37.36
N MET A 485 0.46 -21.41 -37.05
CA MET A 485 0.19 -22.57 -37.92
C MET A 485 -1.27 -22.58 -38.41
N SER A 486 -1.99 -21.47 -38.20
CA SER A 486 -3.42 -21.28 -38.47
C SER A 486 -3.70 -21.25 -39.97
N GLU A 487 -4.66 -22.06 -40.45
CA GLU A 487 -5.15 -22.00 -41.84
C GLU A 487 -6.12 -20.82 -42.10
N ARG A 488 -6.34 -19.95 -41.10
CA ARG A 488 -7.11 -18.70 -41.27
C ARG A 488 -6.47 -17.85 -42.38
N LYS A 489 -7.29 -17.15 -43.18
CA LYS A 489 -6.84 -16.29 -44.30
C LYS A 489 -5.82 -15.21 -43.92
N THR A 490 -5.75 -14.85 -42.64
CA THR A 490 -4.78 -13.92 -42.07
C THR A 490 -4.31 -14.49 -40.74
N ASP A 491 -3.17 -15.18 -40.73
CA ASP A 491 -2.51 -15.60 -39.50
C ASP A 491 -1.96 -14.38 -38.72
N LEU A 492 -1.83 -14.54 -37.41
CA LEU A 492 -1.33 -13.51 -36.49
C LEU A 492 0.00 -12.89 -36.96
N ARG A 493 0.94 -13.70 -37.46
CA ARG A 493 2.28 -13.22 -37.87
C ARG A 493 2.24 -12.47 -39.19
N SER A 494 1.36 -12.84 -40.13
CA SER A 494 1.13 -12.04 -41.33
C SER A 494 0.46 -10.71 -41.00
N GLN A 495 -0.54 -10.68 -40.10
CA GLN A 495 -1.14 -9.41 -39.66
C GLN A 495 -0.13 -8.50 -38.97
N MET A 496 0.57 -8.97 -37.92
CA MET A 496 1.58 -8.15 -37.24
C MET A 496 2.71 -7.68 -38.16
N LYS A 497 3.10 -8.50 -39.16
CA LYS A 497 4.02 -8.08 -40.23
C LYS A 497 3.41 -6.97 -41.10
N ILE A 498 2.14 -7.06 -41.47
CA ILE A 498 1.45 -6.01 -42.23
C ILE A 498 1.46 -4.70 -41.42
N SER A 499 1.01 -4.71 -40.17
CA SER A 499 0.99 -3.54 -39.27
C SER A 499 2.38 -2.87 -39.13
N ALA A 500 3.45 -3.67 -39.03
CA ALA A 500 4.81 -3.17 -38.97
C ALA A 500 5.39 -2.71 -40.31
N ASN A 501 4.85 -3.20 -41.44
CA ASN A 501 5.42 -3.00 -42.77
C ASN A 501 4.70 -1.96 -43.65
N GLN A 502 3.45 -1.61 -43.34
CA GLN A 502 2.68 -0.59 -44.05
C GLN A 502 3.42 0.77 -44.15
N ASP A 503 3.23 1.45 -45.27
CA ASP A 503 3.75 2.78 -45.55
C ASP A 503 2.79 3.51 -46.53
N PRO A 504 2.05 4.55 -46.10
CA PRO A 504 1.95 5.03 -44.71
C PRO A 504 1.32 3.97 -43.79
N PRO A 505 1.61 4.00 -42.47
CA PRO A 505 1.02 3.06 -41.51
C PRO A 505 -0.46 3.37 -41.26
N ASN A 506 -1.27 2.32 -41.09
CA ASN A 506 -2.57 2.44 -40.44
C ASN A 506 -2.35 2.72 -38.94
N GLU A 507 -3.07 3.69 -38.41
CA GLU A 507 -2.96 4.10 -37.01
C GLU A 507 -3.41 2.97 -36.07
N ASP A 508 -4.54 2.33 -36.37
CA ASP A 508 -5.15 1.32 -35.49
C ASP A 508 -4.29 0.06 -35.40
N ASP A 509 -3.93 -0.50 -36.56
CA ASP A 509 -3.07 -1.69 -36.67
C ASP A 509 -1.73 -1.50 -35.95
N LEU A 510 -1.16 -0.29 -36.01
CA LEU A 510 0.12 0.05 -35.40
C LEU A 510 0.00 0.32 -33.89
N VAL A 511 -1.07 0.98 -33.44
CA VAL A 511 -1.33 1.17 -32.00
C VAL A 511 -1.54 -0.18 -31.32
N ASP A 512 -2.33 -1.08 -31.90
CA ASP A 512 -2.54 -2.41 -31.32
C ASP A 512 -1.25 -3.25 -31.33
N LEU A 513 -0.44 -3.22 -32.41
CA LEU A 513 0.89 -3.84 -32.43
C LEU A 513 1.81 -3.35 -31.29
N ILE A 514 1.80 -2.05 -31.01
CA ILE A 514 2.60 -1.44 -29.93
C ILE A 514 2.05 -1.79 -28.54
N ARG A 515 0.73 -1.89 -28.37
CA ARG A 515 0.11 -2.31 -27.10
C ARG A 515 0.36 -3.80 -26.83
N ILE A 516 0.37 -4.65 -27.86
CA ILE A 516 0.80 -6.06 -27.77
C ILE A 516 2.26 -6.14 -27.31
N HIS A 517 3.15 -5.31 -27.88
CA HIS A 517 4.55 -5.24 -27.46
C HIS A 517 4.71 -4.86 -25.99
N MET A 518 4.06 -3.77 -25.55
CA MET A 518 4.06 -3.36 -24.14
C MET A 518 3.52 -4.46 -23.22
N ALA A 519 2.47 -5.16 -23.63
CA ALA A 519 1.89 -6.24 -22.83
C ALA A 519 2.83 -7.46 -22.72
N PHE A 520 3.58 -7.81 -23.77
CA PHE A 520 4.65 -8.81 -23.68
C PHE A 520 5.82 -8.35 -22.79
N VAL A 521 6.21 -7.07 -22.86
CA VAL A 521 7.25 -6.49 -21.99
C VAL A 521 6.82 -6.54 -20.52
N GLU A 522 5.58 -6.17 -20.22
CA GLU A 522 5.00 -6.23 -18.88
C GLU A 522 4.95 -7.67 -18.34
N LEU A 523 4.44 -8.62 -19.14
CA LEU A 523 4.42 -10.05 -18.79
C LEU A 523 5.82 -10.57 -18.47
N ARG A 524 6.81 -10.19 -19.30
CA ARG A 524 8.21 -10.56 -19.14
C ARG A 524 8.84 -9.90 -17.90
N ASN A 525 8.42 -8.71 -17.49
CA ASN A 525 8.91 -8.08 -16.27
C ASN A 525 8.48 -8.86 -15.02
N TYR A 526 7.26 -9.44 -14.99
CA TYR A 526 6.87 -10.39 -13.93
C TYR A 526 7.75 -11.65 -13.92
N ARG A 527 8.16 -12.18 -15.09
CA ARG A 527 9.12 -13.32 -15.20
C ARG A 527 10.52 -12.99 -14.69
N LEU A 528 10.99 -11.76 -14.92
CA LEU A 528 12.37 -11.33 -14.64
C LEU A 528 12.59 -10.74 -13.24
N ALA A 529 11.55 -10.62 -12.40
CA ALA A 529 11.62 -10.00 -11.08
C ALA A 529 12.73 -10.52 -10.13
N ASN A 530 13.28 -11.72 -10.38
CA ASN A 530 14.45 -12.28 -9.68
C ASN A 530 15.47 -12.93 -10.64
N ARG A 531 15.51 -12.57 -11.93
CA ARG A 531 16.30 -13.29 -12.96
C ARG A 531 16.96 -12.34 -13.97
N VAL A 532 18.18 -12.67 -14.41
CA VAL A 532 18.88 -11.97 -15.48
C VAL A 532 18.21 -12.27 -16.83
N ARG A 533 18.02 -11.24 -17.67
CA ARG A 533 17.53 -11.38 -19.05
C ARG A 533 18.47 -12.26 -19.87
N GLY A 534 17.97 -13.40 -20.36
CA GLY A 534 18.62 -14.18 -21.42
C GLY A 534 18.53 -13.47 -22.78
N LYS A 535 19.41 -13.84 -23.72
CA LYS A 535 19.17 -13.51 -25.13
C LYS A 535 17.93 -14.27 -25.59
N ASP A 536 16.96 -13.53 -26.09
CA ASP A 536 15.71 -14.03 -26.64
C ASP A 536 15.75 -13.75 -28.14
N GLU A 537 16.03 -14.78 -28.92
CA GLU A 537 16.31 -14.69 -30.36
C GLU A 537 15.04 -14.80 -31.21
N SER A 538 13.88 -14.55 -30.62
CA SER A 538 12.57 -14.67 -31.27
C SER A 538 12.38 -13.67 -32.41
N GLU A 539 11.89 -14.16 -33.56
CA GLU A 539 11.64 -13.33 -34.75
C GLU A 539 10.66 -12.17 -34.50
N TRP A 540 9.78 -12.28 -33.48
CA TRP A 540 8.82 -11.25 -33.12
C TRP A 540 9.48 -9.88 -32.88
N TYR A 541 10.70 -9.83 -32.31
CA TYR A 541 11.38 -8.55 -32.09
C TYR A 541 11.73 -7.83 -33.41
N GLY A 542 11.94 -8.52 -34.52
CA GLY A 542 12.15 -7.88 -35.82
C GLY A 542 10.91 -7.10 -36.29
N ILE A 543 9.72 -7.62 -35.97
CA ILE A 543 8.43 -6.99 -36.25
C ILE A 543 8.22 -5.82 -35.28
N PHE A 544 8.37 -6.04 -33.98
CA PHE A 544 8.20 -4.98 -32.97
C PHE A 544 9.19 -3.82 -33.14
N ASN A 545 10.47 -4.08 -33.41
CA ASN A 545 11.46 -3.03 -33.65
C ASN A 545 11.07 -2.13 -34.84
N ARG A 546 10.59 -2.71 -35.95
CA ARG A 546 10.09 -1.93 -37.09
C ARG A 546 8.80 -1.17 -36.73
N GLY A 547 7.90 -1.79 -35.97
CA GLY A 547 6.71 -1.14 -35.42
C GLY A 547 7.07 0.09 -34.58
N ILE A 548 8.03 -0.02 -33.65
CA ILE A 548 8.51 1.09 -32.80
C ILE A 548 9.06 2.25 -33.66
N LYS A 549 9.82 1.95 -34.72
CA LYS A 549 10.29 2.99 -35.65
C LYS A 549 9.14 3.73 -36.34
N ASN A 550 8.18 2.99 -36.91
CA ASN A 550 7.02 3.59 -37.57
C ASN A 550 6.15 4.37 -36.57
N PHE A 551 6.02 3.86 -35.34
CA PHE A 551 5.32 4.51 -34.24
C PHE A 551 5.96 5.84 -33.84
N LEU A 552 7.30 5.91 -33.69
CA LEU A 552 8.00 7.16 -33.39
C LEU A 552 7.76 8.22 -34.47
N ASN A 553 7.78 7.82 -35.75
CA ASN A 553 7.47 8.72 -36.87
C ASN A 553 6.02 9.22 -36.82
N LEU A 554 5.04 8.33 -36.63
CA LEU A 554 3.62 8.68 -36.53
C LEU A 554 3.35 9.57 -35.31
N ALA A 555 3.96 9.26 -34.16
CA ALA A 555 3.88 10.07 -32.95
C ALA A 555 4.42 11.48 -33.15
N LYS A 556 5.48 11.67 -33.95
CA LYS A 556 5.98 13.00 -34.35
C LYS A 556 4.92 13.77 -35.15
N GLU A 557 4.32 13.14 -36.15
CA GLU A 557 3.29 13.77 -36.99
C GLU A 557 2.06 14.18 -36.17
N LYS A 558 1.54 13.24 -35.36
CA LYS A 558 0.40 13.44 -34.46
C LYS A 558 0.67 14.54 -33.42
N ALA A 559 1.86 14.53 -32.80
CA ALA A 559 2.27 15.60 -31.89
C ALA A 559 2.29 16.97 -32.57
N LEU A 560 2.93 17.10 -33.74
CA LEU A 560 3.02 18.37 -34.46
C LEU A 560 1.64 18.87 -34.93
N ALA A 561 0.74 17.97 -35.33
CA ALA A 561 -0.66 18.32 -35.63
C ALA A 561 -1.40 18.85 -34.39
N ARG A 562 -1.33 18.13 -33.26
CA ARG A 562 -1.98 18.53 -31.99
C ARG A 562 -1.42 19.83 -31.44
N ILE A 563 -0.09 20.03 -31.46
CA ILE A 563 0.57 21.30 -31.12
C ILE A 563 0.05 22.42 -32.02
N SER A 564 -0.10 22.16 -33.33
CA SER A 564 -0.55 23.16 -34.27
C SER A 564 -1.98 23.64 -33.96
N LEU A 565 -2.92 22.75 -33.65
CA LEU A 565 -4.29 23.11 -33.26
C LEU A 565 -4.36 23.69 -31.84
N SER A 566 -3.61 23.14 -30.89
CA SER A 566 -3.56 23.61 -29.51
C SER A 566 -3.13 25.09 -29.44
N CYS A 567 -2.14 25.50 -30.24
CA CYS A 567 -1.74 26.90 -30.39
C CYS A 567 -2.75 27.80 -31.16
N GLN A 568 -3.77 27.23 -31.79
CA GLN A 568 -4.85 27.97 -32.48
C GLN A 568 -6.12 28.11 -31.62
N LEU A 569 -6.39 27.14 -30.74
CA LEU A 569 -7.56 27.14 -29.85
C LEU A 569 -7.25 27.70 -28.44
N ASP A 570 -6.04 28.22 -28.25
CA ASP A 570 -5.46 28.52 -26.95
C ASP A 570 -6.24 29.57 -26.13
N VAL A 571 -6.33 29.34 -24.81
CA VAL A 571 -7.13 30.12 -23.86
C VAL A 571 -6.29 30.45 -22.62
N PRO A 572 -6.25 31.71 -22.14
CA PRO A 572 -5.59 32.05 -20.89
C PRO A 572 -6.29 31.38 -19.69
N ILE A 573 -5.56 30.54 -18.97
CA ILE A 573 -6.04 29.86 -17.77
C ILE A 573 -5.85 30.79 -16.57
N CYS A 574 -6.95 31.10 -15.88
CA CYS A 574 -6.97 31.92 -14.68
C CYS A 574 -7.40 31.08 -13.48
N THR A 575 -6.45 30.54 -12.73
CA THR A 575 -6.74 29.82 -11.49
C THR A 575 -7.16 30.78 -10.38
N SER A 576 -8.24 30.47 -9.65
CA SER A 576 -8.79 31.32 -8.57
C SER A 576 -7.86 31.50 -7.35
N SER A 577 -6.73 30.79 -7.30
CA SER A 577 -5.74 30.80 -6.22
C SER A 577 -4.39 31.43 -6.60
N ASN A 578 -4.16 31.80 -7.87
CA ASN A 578 -2.84 32.26 -8.33
C ASN A 578 -2.96 33.27 -9.49
N ASP A 579 -2.31 34.43 -9.36
CA ASP A 579 -2.30 35.52 -10.36
C ASP A 579 -1.43 35.19 -11.60
N MET A 580 -0.56 34.17 -11.50
CA MET A 580 0.37 33.75 -12.55
C MET A 580 -0.35 33.40 -13.85
N ARG A 581 0.14 33.93 -14.97
CA ARG A 581 -0.51 33.77 -16.29
C ARG A 581 0.05 32.58 -17.05
N HIS A 582 -0.85 31.72 -17.50
CA HIS A 582 -0.60 30.57 -18.36
C HIS A 582 -1.74 30.47 -19.37
N SER A 583 -1.56 29.70 -20.44
CA SER A 583 -2.67 29.31 -21.32
C SER A 583 -2.73 27.79 -21.52
N SER A 584 -3.84 27.28 -22.04
CA SER A 584 -4.09 25.85 -22.24
C SER A 584 -3.00 25.12 -23.02
N SER A 585 -2.40 25.74 -24.03
CA SER A 585 -1.58 25.03 -25.01
C SER A 585 -0.33 24.39 -24.43
N HIS A 586 0.26 24.99 -23.39
CA HIS A 586 1.43 24.43 -22.73
C HIS A 586 1.13 23.11 -22.00
N ILE A 587 -0.13 22.88 -21.59
CA ILE A 587 -0.57 21.66 -20.93
C ILE A 587 -0.59 20.50 -21.93
N ASP A 588 -1.12 20.72 -23.14
CA ASP A 588 -1.07 19.71 -24.21
C ASP A 588 0.36 19.29 -24.54
N VAL A 589 1.28 20.26 -24.67
CA VAL A 589 2.68 19.93 -25.03
C VAL A 589 3.41 19.24 -23.89
N CYS A 590 3.21 19.65 -22.64
CA CYS A 590 3.70 18.92 -21.47
C CYS A 590 3.15 17.48 -21.43
N HIS A 591 1.86 17.29 -21.69
CA HIS A 591 1.22 15.98 -21.72
C HIS A 591 1.77 15.09 -22.84
N ILE A 592 1.97 15.62 -24.06
CA ILE A 592 2.59 14.87 -25.17
C ILE A 592 4.00 14.42 -24.79
N VAL A 593 4.84 15.30 -24.24
CA VAL A 593 6.21 14.96 -23.82
C VAL A 593 6.21 13.90 -22.71
N GLU A 594 5.31 14.00 -21.73
CA GLU A 594 5.16 13.01 -20.67
C GLU A 594 4.68 11.66 -21.22
N GLN A 595 3.60 11.63 -21.99
CA GLN A 595 3.03 10.41 -22.57
C GLN A 595 4.03 9.70 -23.49
N MET A 596 4.76 10.43 -24.33
CA MET A 596 5.83 9.85 -25.17
C MET A 596 6.98 9.27 -24.33
N THR A 597 7.33 9.89 -23.21
CA THR A 597 8.41 9.39 -22.32
C THR A 597 7.96 8.15 -21.53
N VAL A 598 6.73 8.11 -21.01
CA VAL A 598 6.14 6.95 -20.32
C VAL A 598 5.92 5.78 -21.30
N CYS A 599 5.48 6.09 -22.52
CA CYS A 599 5.37 5.13 -23.62
C CYS A 599 6.73 4.49 -23.95
N TRP A 600 7.80 5.29 -24.03
CA TRP A 600 9.16 4.80 -24.29
C TRP A 600 9.70 3.89 -23.17
N ASP A 601 9.47 4.22 -21.90
CA ASP A 601 9.90 3.38 -20.77
C ASP A 601 9.22 2.00 -20.76
N ARG A 602 7.96 1.93 -21.20
CA ARG A 602 7.23 0.66 -21.40
C ARG A 602 7.65 -0.11 -22.66
N MET A 603 8.48 0.46 -23.54
CA MET A 603 9.02 -0.21 -24.72
C MET A 603 10.40 -0.83 -24.46
N ASP A 604 10.55 -2.09 -24.85
CA ASP A 604 11.86 -2.72 -24.99
C ASP A 604 12.28 -2.82 -26.46
N VAL A 605 13.51 -2.44 -26.77
CA VAL A 605 14.14 -2.67 -28.08
C VAL A 605 15.22 -3.72 -27.85
N SER A 606 15.13 -4.85 -28.55
CA SER A 606 15.94 -6.04 -28.26
C SER A 606 17.45 -5.86 -28.51
N GLU A 607 17.80 -5.03 -29.49
CA GLU A 607 19.17 -4.77 -29.92
C GLU A 607 19.66 -3.44 -29.34
N LEU A 608 20.79 -3.43 -28.63
CA LEU A 608 21.26 -2.26 -27.87
C LEU A 608 21.62 -1.06 -28.77
N THR A 609 22.31 -1.32 -29.88
CA THR A 609 22.57 -0.39 -30.99
C THR A 609 21.29 0.27 -31.49
N LEU A 610 20.26 -0.53 -31.76
CA LEU A 610 18.98 -0.03 -32.24
C LEU A 610 18.22 0.74 -31.15
N LYS A 611 18.32 0.34 -29.88
CA LYS A 611 17.76 1.09 -28.74
C LYS A 611 18.40 2.48 -28.63
N ILE A 612 19.72 2.58 -28.84
CA ILE A 612 20.45 3.86 -28.86
C ILE A 612 19.98 4.76 -30.01
N ASP A 613 19.84 4.23 -31.22
CA ASP A 613 19.40 5.02 -32.37
C ASP A 613 17.92 5.45 -32.26
N TYR A 614 17.05 4.61 -31.69
CA TYR A 614 15.66 4.99 -31.40
C TYR A 614 15.56 5.96 -30.20
N THR A 615 16.47 5.87 -29.22
CA THR A 615 16.58 6.88 -28.13
C THR A 615 16.97 8.24 -28.69
N ARG A 616 17.97 8.30 -29.59
CA ARG A 616 18.32 9.54 -30.30
C ARG A 616 17.11 10.07 -31.08
N THR A 617 16.45 9.20 -31.84
CA THR A 617 15.24 9.54 -32.61
C THR A 617 14.14 10.15 -31.73
N LEU A 618 13.85 9.54 -30.57
CA LEU A 618 12.90 10.08 -29.59
C LEU A 618 13.32 11.45 -29.06
N VAL A 619 14.58 11.61 -28.67
CA VAL A 619 15.09 12.90 -28.15
C VAL A 619 15.02 13.99 -29.22
N ASP A 620 15.35 13.69 -30.47
CA ASP A 620 15.17 14.61 -31.59
C ASP A 620 13.69 14.98 -31.79
N ILE A 621 12.76 14.01 -31.73
CA ILE A 621 11.31 14.27 -31.82
C ILE A 621 10.84 15.19 -30.68
N LEU A 622 11.22 14.91 -29.43
CA LEU A 622 10.83 15.71 -28.27
C LEU A 622 11.44 17.12 -28.32
N CYS A 623 12.68 17.25 -28.76
CA CYS A 623 13.29 18.56 -28.97
C CYS A 623 12.60 19.36 -30.08
N ASP A 624 12.29 18.72 -31.22
CA ASP A 624 11.57 19.35 -32.33
C ASP A 624 10.15 19.78 -31.94
N ILE A 625 9.46 18.99 -31.12
CA ILE A 625 8.16 19.31 -30.52
C ILE A 625 8.23 20.61 -29.71
N VAL A 626 9.21 20.71 -28.80
CA VAL A 626 9.34 21.88 -27.91
C VAL A 626 9.83 23.12 -28.67
N ILE A 627 10.74 22.96 -29.63
CA ILE A 627 11.20 24.05 -30.51
C ILE A 627 10.02 24.56 -31.36
N THR A 628 9.26 23.67 -31.99
CA THR A 628 8.10 24.06 -32.83
C THR A 628 7.04 24.80 -32.02
N TYR A 629 6.74 24.32 -30.80
CA TYR A 629 5.83 25.02 -29.89
C TYR A 629 6.33 26.42 -29.54
N THR A 630 7.60 26.54 -29.14
CA THR A 630 8.23 27.81 -28.76
C THR A 630 8.20 28.82 -29.92
N GLN A 631 8.56 28.38 -31.13
CA GLN A 631 8.49 29.19 -32.35
C GLN A 631 7.05 29.63 -32.67
N LYS A 632 6.05 28.75 -32.53
CA LYS A 632 4.66 29.08 -32.83
C LYS A 632 4.04 30.04 -31.81
N ILE A 633 4.34 29.87 -30.53
CA ILE A 633 3.89 30.78 -29.47
C ILE A 633 4.48 32.19 -29.64
N PHE A 634 5.77 32.31 -29.94
CA PHE A 634 6.36 33.62 -30.20
C PHE A 634 5.94 34.20 -31.55
N SER A 635 5.73 33.40 -32.59
CA SER A 635 5.16 33.87 -33.86
C SER A 635 3.72 34.42 -33.70
N ASN A 636 2.89 33.79 -32.86
CA ASN A 636 1.58 34.33 -32.49
C ASN A 636 1.73 35.67 -31.73
N LEU A 637 2.67 35.77 -30.78
CA LEU A 637 2.91 36.99 -30.01
C LEU A 637 3.47 38.15 -30.87
N ASP A 638 4.37 37.85 -31.81
CA ASP A 638 4.90 38.79 -32.79
C ASP A 638 3.78 39.32 -33.73
N ALA A 639 2.78 38.48 -34.05
CA ALA A 639 1.61 38.83 -34.86
C ALA A 639 0.55 39.68 -34.10
N GLU A 640 0.41 39.50 -32.79
CA GLU A 640 -0.34 40.41 -31.90
C GLU A 640 0.36 41.78 -31.67
N GLY A 641 1.48 42.03 -32.37
CA GLY A 641 2.17 43.31 -32.40
C GLY A 641 3.30 43.46 -31.38
N PHE A 642 3.81 42.36 -30.79
CA PHE A 642 4.97 42.39 -29.90
C PHE A 642 6.33 42.40 -30.64
N SER A 643 6.35 42.85 -31.90
CA SER A 643 7.50 42.76 -32.80
C SER A 643 8.13 44.13 -33.10
N GLY A 644 9.46 44.15 -33.26
CA GLY A 644 10.22 45.36 -33.53
C GLY A 644 10.40 46.31 -32.33
N ASP A 645 10.56 47.60 -32.60
CA ASP A 645 10.71 48.64 -31.57
C ASP A 645 9.36 48.93 -30.89
N LEU A 646 9.16 48.35 -29.70
CA LEU A 646 7.94 48.54 -28.91
C LEU A 646 7.79 50.00 -28.43
N GLN A 647 6.54 50.46 -28.35
CA GLN A 647 6.24 51.71 -27.66
C GLN A 647 6.54 51.59 -26.15
N VAL A 648 6.92 52.71 -25.53
CA VAL A 648 7.20 52.78 -24.07
C VAL A 648 6.04 52.20 -23.26
N PHE A 649 4.80 52.58 -23.59
CA PHE A 649 3.61 52.00 -22.99
C PHE A 649 3.18 50.73 -23.74
N VAL A 650 3.16 49.60 -23.02
CA VAL A 650 2.61 48.34 -23.53
C VAL A 650 1.19 48.16 -22.94
N PRO A 651 0.13 48.01 -23.75
CA PRO A 651 -1.22 47.77 -23.24
C PRO A 651 -1.30 46.51 -22.37
N SER A 652 -2.04 46.58 -21.26
CA SER A 652 -2.13 45.45 -20.31
C SER A 652 -2.55 44.10 -20.92
N PRO A 653 -3.42 44.01 -21.95
CA PRO A 653 -3.71 42.73 -22.60
C PRO A 653 -2.49 42.13 -23.31
N LEU A 654 -1.72 42.96 -24.04
CA LEU A 654 -0.51 42.53 -24.73
C LEU A 654 0.60 42.12 -23.74
N LEU A 655 0.70 42.83 -22.61
CA LEU A 655 1.59 42.45 -21.50
C LEU A 655 1.20 41.09 -20.88
N GLN A 656 -0.11 40.78 -20.77
CA GLN A 656 -0.60 39.51 -20.27
C GLN A 656 -0.38 38.35 -21.25
N LEU A 657 -0.52 38.60 -22.57
CA LEU A 657 -0.17 37.64 -23.62
C LEU A 657 1.33 37.30 -23.57
N LEU A 658 2.19 38.31 -23.48
CA LEU A 658 3.64 38.14 -23.26
C LEU A 658 3.94 37.28 -22.03
N CYS A 659 3.34 37.63 -20.88
CA CYS A 659 3.59 36.91 -19.63
C CYS A 659 3.19 35.43 -19.74
N SER A 660 2.03 35.16 -20.37
CA SER A 660 1.56 33.80 -20.66
C SER A 660 2.55 33.06 -21.56
N ALA A 661 2.97 33.67 -22.68
CA ALA A 661 3.90 33.08 -23.64
C ALA A 661 5.24 32.65 -23.00
N ILE A 662 5.92 33.54 -22.28
CA ILE A 662 7.22 33.19 -21.68
C ILE A 662 7.08 32.21 -20.50
N ASN A 663 5.96 32.23 -19.77
CA ASN A 663 5.68 31.24 -18.71
C ASN A 663 5.40 29.85 -19.30
N ASN A 664 4.61 29.77 -20.37
CA ASN A 664 4.34 28.54 -21.09
C ASN A 664 5.63 27.91 -21.62
N CYS A 665 6.47 28.69 -22.33
CA CYS A 665 7.75 28.21 -22.85
C CYS A 665 8.70 27.75 -21.72
N GLU A 666 8.77 28.47 -20.60
CA GLU A 666 9.56 28.05 -19.43
C GLU A 666 9.00 26.78 -18.74
N GLN A 667 7.69 26.51 -18.85
CA GLN A 667 7.09 25.27 -18.33
C GLN A 667 7.30 24.07 -19.28
N VAL A 668 7.17 24.25 -20.60
CA VAL A 668 7.48 23.20 -21.58
C VAL A 668 9.00 22.92 -21.64
N ARG A 669 9.85 23.92 -21.41
CA ARG A 669 11.29 23.71 -21.18
C ARG A 669 11.55 22.75 -20.01
N ARG A 670 10.72 22.78 -18.96
CA ARG A 670 10.86 21.87 -17.80
C ARG A 670 10.39 20.45 -18.09
N SER A 671 9.37 20.24 -18.91
CA SER A 671 8.95 18.89 -19.28
C SER A 671 10.01 18.14 -20.11
N LEU A 672 10.91 18.87 -20.80
CA LEU A 672 12.06 18.30 -21.51
C LEU A 672 13.23 17.85 -20.61
N MET A 673 13.15 18.04 -19.28
CA MET A 673 14.21 17.66 -18.32
C MET A 673 14.22 16.15 -18.01
N ILE A 674 14.31 15.32 -19.05
CA ILE A 674 14.06 13.86 -19.00
C ILE A 674 15.31 12.99 -18.82
N HIS A 675 16.49 13.57 -18.57
CA HIS A 675 17.79 12.86 -18.55
C HIS A 675 17.78 11.55 -17.73
N GLU A 676 17.21 11.56 -16.53
CA GLU A 676 17.11 10.37 -15.66
C GLU A 676 16.20 9.29 -16.26
N LYS A 677 15.08 9.67 -16.88
CA LYS A 677 14.10 8.77 -17.51
C LYS A 677 14.63 8.08 -18.78
N LEU A 678 15.77 8.54 -19.33
CA LEU A 678 16.37 7.98 -20.56
C LEU A 678 17.37 6.84 -20.29
N HIS A 679 17.75 6.59 -19.03
CA HIS A 679 18.68 5.51 -18.64
C HIS A 679 19.99 5.48 -19.45
N LEU A 680 20.50 6.67 -19.81
CA LEU A 680 21.63 6.81 -20.73
C LEU A 680 22.91 6.17 -20.19
N ASP A 681 23.17 6.25 -18.88
CA ASP A 681 24.35 5.65 -18.24
C ASP A 681 24.27 4.11 -18.19
N ASP A 682 23.08 3.53 -17.93
CA ASP A 682 22.89 2.08 -17.96
C ASP A 682 23.14 1.51 -19.37
N MET A 683 22.64 2.20 -20.40
CA MET A 683 22.90 1.86 -21.80
C MET A 683 24.37 2.06 -22.20
N ALA A 684 25.03 3.11 -21.71
CA ALA A 684 26.46 3.37 -21.94
C ALA A 684 27.32 2.24 -21.35
N ILE A 685 27.06 1.84 -20.10
CA ILE A 685 27.72 0.72 -19.43
C ILE A 685 27.46 -0.60 -20.17
N ALA A 686 26.25 -0.83 -20.67
CA ALA A 686 25.94 -2.00 -21.50
C ALA A 686 26.70 -2.00 -22.84
N TYR A 687 26.87 -0.83 -23.46
CA TYR A 687 27.53 -0.65 -24.76
C TYR A 687 29.04 -0.93 -24.67
N GLU A 688 29.69 -0.43 -23.62
CA GLU A 688 31.09 -0.75 -23.32
C GLU A 688 31.28 -2.25 -23.02
N ARG A 689 30.40 -2.84 -22.20
CA ARG A 689 30.43 -4.29 -21.87
C ARG A 689 30.19 -5.20 -23.09
N ALA A 690 29.44 -4.73 -24.08
CA ALA A 690 29.24 -5.42 -25.36
C ALA A 690 30.45 -5.32 -26.30
N GLY A 691 31.48 -4.55 -25.95
CA GLY A 691 32.72 -4.41 -26.72
C GLY A 691 32.66 -3.38 -27.86
N HIS A 692 31.62 -2.54 -27.91
CA HIS A 692 31.48 -1.52 -28.97
C HIS A 692 32.38 -0.28 -28.77
N GLY A 693 33.09 -0.19 -27.63
CA GLY A 693 33.98 0.91 -27.30
C GLY A 693 33.27 2.07 -26.60
N SER A 694 33.88 3.25 -26.64
CA SER A 694 33.43 4.41 -25.86
C SER A 694 32.07 4.94 -26.35
N PRO A 695 31.10 5.23 -25.46
CA PRO A 695 29.73 5.60 -25.79
C PRO A 695 29.60 7.09 -26.18
N SER A 696 30.32 7.53 -27.21
CA SER A 696 30.30 8.92 -27.71
C SER A 696 28.90 9.40 -28.14
N TRP A 697 28.01 8.46 -28.48
CA TRP A 697 26.60 8.73 -28.74
C TRP A 697 25.87 9.35 -27.53
N LYS A 698 26.30 9.07 -26.29
CA LYS A 698 25.68 9.61 -25.07
C LYS A 698 25.77 11.13 -25.04
N VAL A 699 27.01 11.63 -25.21
CA VAL A 699 27.33 13.06 -25.26
C VAL A 699 26.55 13.76 -26.38
N SER A 700 26.36 13.10 -27.53
CA SER A 700 25.54 13.64 -28.63
C SER A 700 24.04 13.77 -28.28
N VAL A 701 23.51 12.94 -27.39
CA VAL A 701 22.11 13.01 -26.92
C VAL A 701 21.97 14.07 -25.82
N GLU A 702 22.90 14.10 -24.87
CA GLU A 702 22.97 15.13 -23.82
C GLU A 702 23.11 16.53 -24.45
N GLN A 703 24.04 16.71 -25.40
CA GLN A 703 24.24 17.96 -26.13
C GLN A 703 22.99 18.41 -26.93
N ARG A 704 22.19 17.47 -27.44
CA ARG A 704 20.94 17.80 -28.16
C ARG A 704 19.87 18.37 -27.22
N LEU A 705 19.79 17.88 -25.99
CA LEU A 705 18.92 18.42 -24.95
C LEU A 705 19.44 19.79 -24.47
N GLU A 706 20.74 19.93 -24.19
CA GLU A 706 21.37 21.19 -23.79
C GLU A 706 21.21 22.30 -24.84
N GLN A 707 21.46 22.00 -26.12
CA GLN A 707 21.27 22.94 -27.23
C GLN A 707 19.82 23.40 -27.35
N THR A 708 18.87 22.50 -27.06
CA THR A 708 17.44 22.81 -27.10
C THR A 708 17.03 23.70 -25.92
N ASP A 709 17.50 23.40 -24.71
CA ASP A 709 17.30 24.26 -23.52
C ASP A 709 17.85 25.67 -23.74
N ALA A 710 19.08 25.76 -24.26
CA ALA A 710 19.73 27.03 -24.61
C ALA A 710 18.95 27.81 -25.68
N THR A 711 18.37 27.12 -26.67
CA THR A 711 17.55 27.75 -27.72
C THR A 711 16.25 28.33 -27.15
N ILE A 712 15.56 27.60 -26.29
CA ILE A 712 14.33 28.08 -25.64
C ILE A 712 14.64 29.24 -24.69
N CYS A 713 15.75 29.17 -23.96
CA CYS A 713 16.23 30.26 -23.12
C CYS A 713 16.53 31.52 -23.96
N ALA A 714 17.26 31.39 -25.07
CA ALA A 714 17.60 32.50 -25.95
C ALA A 714 16.37 33.18 -26.56
N GLU A 715 15.31 32.44 -26.93
CA GLU A 715 14.07 33.03 -27.42
C GLU A 715 13.27 33.74 -26.31
N ILE A 716 13.19 33.18 -25.10
CA ILE A 716 12.59 33.89 -23.95
C ILE A 716 13.38 35.18 -23.67
N ASP A 717 14.71 35.12 -23.67
CA ASP A 717 15.59 36.24 -23.36
C ASP A 717 15.58 37.29 -24.49
N ARG A 718 15.37 36.90 -25.76
CA ARG A 718 15.09 37.80 -26.91
C ARG A 718 13.84 38.63 -26.64
N VAL A 719 12.74 37.97 -26.29
CA VAL A 719 11.43 38.62 -26.11
C VAL A 719 11.41 39.50 -24.84
N VAL A 720 12.10 39.07 -23.76
CA VAL A 720 12.40 39.92 -22.59
C VAL A 720 13.30 41.11 -22.97
N GLY A 721 14.23 40.93 -23.90
CA GLY A 721 15.05 42.00 -24.48
C GLY A 721 14.23 43.07 -25.21
N LEU A 722 13.19 42.67 -25.97
CA LEU A 722 12.23 43.61 -26.58
C LEU A 722 11.44 44.37 -25.51
N LEU A 723 10.90 43.67 -24.49
CA LEU A 723 10.16 44.29 -23.39
C LEU A 723 10.99 45.36 -22.66
N THR A 724 12.26 45.08 -22.38
CA THR A 724 13.10 45.93 -21.52
C THR A 724 13.78 47.06 -22.30
N SER A 725 14.21 46.81 -23.54
CA SER A 725 14.96 47.80 -24.35
C SER A 725 14.17 49.09 -24.63
N ARG A 726 12.82 49.00 -24.73
CA ARG A 726 11.92 50.14 -24.95
C ARG A 726 12.05 51.26 -23.90
N LEU A 727 12.51 50.96 -22.69
CA LEU A 727 12.71 51.93 -21.60
C LEU A 727 14.07 52.63 -21.67
N ARG A 728 15.05 52.10 -22.42
CA ARG A 728 16.42 52.63 -22.50
C ARG A 728 16.50 54.15 -22.75
N PRO A 729 15.66 54.79 -23.59
CA PRO A 729 15.69 56.24 -23.77
C PRO A 729 15.31 57.02 -22.51
N GLN A 730 14.32 56.54 -21.75
CA GLN A 730 13.91 57.15 -20.48
C GLN A 730 14.96 56.88 -19.39
N MET A 731 15.46 55.65 -19.30
CA MET A 731 16.55 55.30 -18.39
C MET A 731 17.80 56.16 -18.65
N LYS A 732 18.19 56.41 -19.92
CA LYS A 732 19.34 57.29 -20.23
C LYS A 732 19.09 58.72 -19.77
N LYS A 733 17.86 59.25 -19.90
CA LYS A 733 17.48 60.56 -19.34
C LYS A 733 17.61 60.60 -17.81
N HIS A 734 17.18 59.56 -17.11
CA HIS A 734 17.31 59.50 -15.64
C HIS A 734 18.75 59.32 -15.17
N VAL A 735 19.56 58.48 -15.85
CA VAL A 735 21.01 58.36 -15.60
C VAL A 735 21.74 59.69 -15.88
N PHE A 736 21.33 60.46 -16.88
CA PHE A 736 21.85 61.82 -17.11
C PHE A 736 21.52 62.76 -15.94
N HIS A 737 20.27 62.80 -15.47
CA HIS A 737 19.91 63.65 -14.32
C HIS A 737 20.59 63.21 -13.01
N LEU A 738 20.84 61.92 -12.82
CA LEU A 738 21.65 61.37 -11.74
C LEU A 738 23.10 61.90 -11.81
N ALA A 739 23.75 61.77 -12.96
CA ALA A 739 25.16 62.16 -13.17
C ALA A 739 25.40 63.67 -13.03
N TRP A 740 24.43 64.49 -13.45
CA TRP A 740 24.54 65.96 -13.48
C TRP A 740 23.77 66.69 -12.37
N SER A 741 23.32 65.98 -11.33
CA SER A 741 22.68 66.58 -10.16
C SER A 741 23.71 67.19 -9.19
N PRO A 742 23.37 68.27 -8.45
CA PRO A 742 24.32 68.94 -7.56
C PRO A 742 24.87 68.01 -6.46
N THR A 743 26.14 68.17 -6.10
CA THR A 743 26.80 67.36 -5.06
C THR A 743 26.15 67.45 -3.67
N ALA A 744 25.43 68.55 -3.39
CA ALA A 744 24.65 68.73 -2.16
C ALA A 744 23.26 68.06 -2.18
N HIS A 745 22.84 67.47 -3.31
CA HIS A 745 21.59 66.72 -3.44
C HIS A 745 21.87 65.22 -3.21
N PRO A 746 21.08 64.49 -2.38
CA PRO A 746 21.28 63.06 -2.16
C PRO A 746 21.26 62.22 -3.43
N VAL A 747 21.92 61.07 -3.37
CA VAL A 747 22.02 60.13 -4.50
C VAL A 747 20.72 59.36 -4.66
N GLU A 748 20.08 59.04 -3.55
CA GLU A 748 18.79 58.37 -3.40
C GLU A 748 17.66 59.20 -4.02
N ASP A 749 17.59 60.49 -3.71
CA ASP A 749 16.63 61.43 -4.32
C ASP A 749 16.84 61.54 -5.85
N SER A 750 18.10 61.53 -6.27
CA SER A 750 18.49 61.60 -7.69
C SER A 750 18.18 60.31 -8.46
N LEU A 751 18.26 59.16 -7.78
CA LEU A 751 17.89 57.84 -8.30
C LEU A 751 16.39 57.61 -8.32
N LYS A 752 15.64 58.23 -7.40
CA LYS A 752 14.22 57.94 -7.19
C LYS A 752 13.38 57.90 -8.48
N PRO A 753 13.52 58.82 -9.46
CA PRO A 753 12.79 58.74 -10.72
C PRO A 753 13.13 57.50 -11.59
N LEU A 754 14.36 56.97 -11.49
CA LEU A 754 14.77 55.74 -12.16
C LEU A 754 14.21 54.51 -11.44
N THR A 755 14.31 54.45 -10.11
CA THR A 755 13.81 53.31 -9.32
C THR A 755 12.29 53.23 -9.35
N ASP A 756 11.57 54.35 -9.25
CA ASP A 756 10.11 54.38 -9.30
C ASP A 756 9.60 53.90 -10.69
N MET A 757 10.27 54.28 -11.78
CA MET A 757 9.96 53.80 -13.13
C MET A 757 10.20 52.30 -13.28
N ILE A 758 11.31 51.78 -12.74
CA ILE A 758 11.62 50.34 -12.80
C ILE A 758 10.67 49.54 -11.90
N ASP A 759 10.30 50.04 -10.72
CA ASP A 759 9.38 49.39 -9.80
C ASP A 759 7.96 49.27 -10.37
N ILE A 760 7.45 50.31 -11.05
CA ILE A 760 6.17 50.26 -11.77
C ILE A 760 6.17 49.11 -12.80
N GLU A 761 7.24 48.99 -13.58
CA GLU A 761 7.40 47.99 -14.63
C GLU A 761 7.57 46.57 -14.07
N LEU A 762 8.41 46.40 -13.04
CA LEU A 762 8.59 45.13 -12.36
C LEU A 762 7.30 44.69 -11.65
N SER A 763 6.60 45.61 -10.96
CA SER A 763 5.32 45.33 -10.32
C SER A 763 4.23 44.91 -11.31
N ALA A 764 4.22 45.46 -12.53
CA ALA A 764 3.27 45.07 -13.58
C ALA A 764 3.46 43.63 -14.06
N VAL A 765 4.71 43.12 -14.10
CA VAL A 765 4.99 41.74 -14.53
C VAL A 765 5.10 40.73 -13.38
N HIS A 766 5.51 41.15 -12.17
CA HIS A 766 5.83 40.27 -11.03
C HIS A 766 4.71 39.28 -10.70
N LYS A 767 3.45 39.75 -10.63
CA LYS A 767 2.29 38.90 -10.36
C LYS A 767 1.94 37.93 -11.50
N ASN A 768 2.28 38.29 -12.73
CA ASN A 768 1.90 37.56 -13.94
C ASN A 768 2.94 36.51 -14.36
N LEU A 769 4.18 36.60 -13.87
CA LEU A 769 5.32 35.77 -14.29
C LEU A 769 5.68 34.65 -13.29
N LEU A 770 6.18 33.53 -13.83
CA LEU A 770 7.02 32.59 -13.09
C LEU A 770 8.25 33.31 -12.54
N HIS A 771 8.64 33.03 -11.29
CA HIS A 771 9.76 33.70 -10.62
C HIS A 771 11.08 33.67 -11.44
N LYS A 772 11.41 32.58 -12.14
CA LYS A 772 12.57 32.52 -13.04
C LYS A 772 12.48 33.49 -14.23
N ASN A 773 11.28 33.72 -14.77
CA ASN A 773 11.07 34.71 -15.83
C ASN A 773 11.06 36.15 -15.29
N PHE A 774 10.58 36.35 -14.06
CA PHE A 774 10.71 37.65 -13.38
C PHE A 774 12.19 38.00 -13.12
N LEU A 775 13.01 37.03 -12.70
CA LEU A 775 14.47 37.18 -12.57
C LEU A 775 15.14 37.53 -13.92
N ARG A 776 14.71 36.93 -15.05
CA ARG A 776 15.18 37.31 -16.40
C ARG A 776 14.88 38.78 -16.71
N VAL A 777 13.66 39.25 -16.45
CA VAL A 777 13.28 40.66 -16.68
C VAL A 777 14.14 41.61 -15.83
N MET A 778 14.35 41.31 -14.54
CA MET A 778 15.25 42.11 -13.70
C MET A 778 16.70 42.09 -14.20
N SER A 779 17.22 40.92 -14.61
CA SER A 779 18.58 40.80 -15.14
C SER A 779 18.78 41.58 -16.45
N ALA A 780 17.75 41.66 -17.30
CA ALA A 780 17.78 42.48 -18.51
C ALA A 780 17.74 43.99 -18.20
N GLN A 781 16.92 44.43 -17.24
CA GLN A 781 16.93 45.82 -16.75
C GLN A 781 18.29 46.20 -16.14
N VAL A 782 18.88 45.34 -15.32
CA VAL A 782 20.25 45.47 -14.78
C VAL A 782 21.26 45.68 -15.90
N GLY A 783 21.23 44.84 -16.95
CA GLY A 783 22.11 44.99 -18.10
C GLY A 783 21.98 46.35 -18.81
N ILE A 784 20.76 46.87 -18.95
CA ILE A 784 20.54 48.21 -19.52
C ILE A 784 21.13 49.29 -18.61
N VAL A 785 20.90 49.24 -17.29
CA VAL A 785 21.41 50.24 -16.35
C VAL A 785 22.95 50.24 -16.28
N VAL A 786 23.58 49.07 -16.21
CA VAL A 786 25.05 48.93 -16.24
C VAL A 786 25.64 49.52 -17.52
N ARG A 787 25.02 49.25 -18.68
CA ARG A 787 25.45 49.81 -19.97
C ARG A 787 25.28 51.33 -20.02
N LEU A 788 24.18 51.87 -19.51
CA LEU A 788 23.94 53.33 -19.50
C LEU A 788 24.86 54.08 -18.52
N LEU A 789 25.17 53.51 -17.36
CA LEU A 789 26.18 54.06 -16.44
C LEU A 789 27.58 54.02 -17.07
N LYS A 790 27.92 52.94 -17.80
CA LYS A 790 29.17 52.87 -18.55
C LYS A 790 29.21 53.88 -19.71
N GLU A 791 28.16 53.99 -20.52
CA GLU A 791 28.03 55.01 -21.56
C GLU A 791 28.26 56.41 -20.98
N CYS A 792 27.66 56.72 -19.82
CA CYS A 792 27.84 58.01 -19.15
C CYS A 792 29.30 58.27 -18.71
N VAL A 793 30.04 57.25 -18.29
CA VAL A 793 31.47 57.34 -17.97
C VAL A 793 32.34 57.48 -19.22
N ASP A 794 32.09 56.67 -20.24
CA ASP A 794 32.85 56.67 -21.51
C ASP A 794 32.63 57.97 -22.31
N GLU A 795 31.43 58.57 -22.22
CA GLU A 795 31.09 59.90 -22.78
C GLU A 795 31.75 61.06 -22.02
N ASN A 796 32.17 60.88 -20.76
CA ASN A 796 32.67 61.95 -19.88
C ASN A 796 34.03 61.60 -19.23
N PRO A 797 35.13 61.55 -20.01
CA PRO A 797 36.46 61.26 -19.51
C PRO A 797 37.08 62.45 -18.74
N GLY A 798 37.70 62.17 -17.59
CA GLY A 798 38.51 63.16 -16.86
C GLY A 798 37.73 64.09 -15.92
N MET A 799 36.51 63.70 -15.52
CA MET A 799 35.71 64.43 -14.52
C MET A 799 36.36 64.38 -13.12
N GLU A 800 35.89 65.22 -12.19
CA GLU A 800 36.34 65.18 -10.80
C GLU A 800 35.95 63.87 -10.10
N PRO A 801 36.72 63.38 -9.10
CA PRO A 801 36.42 62.13 -8.39
C PRO A 801 35.00 62.06 -7.79
N ALA A 802 34.43 63.21 -7.41
CA ALA A 802 33.06 63.31 -6.91
C ALA A 802 31.98 62.85 -7.92
N PHE A 803 32.22 63.03 -9.23
CA PHE A 803 31.32 62.54 -10.28
C PHE A 803 31.30 61.01 -10.31
N TYR A 804 32.48 60.39 -10.34
CA TYR A 804 32.59 58.92 -10.35
C TYR A 804 32.14 58.30 -9.01
N HIS A 805 32.34 59.01 -7.89
CA HIS A 805 31.82 58.63 -6.58
C HIS A 805 30.29 58.59 -6.56
N ARG A 806 29.63 59.64 -7.07
CA ARG A 806 28.16 59.71 -7.18
C ARG A 806 27.58 58.55 -8.00
N LEU A 807 28.23 58.17 -9.10
CA LEU A 807 27.83 57.02 -9.91
C LEU A 807 28.10 55.67 -9.22
N PHE A 808 29.15 55.58 -8.39
CA PHE A 808 29.49 54.38 -7.62
C PHE A 808 28.49 54.13 -6.48
N GLU A 809 28.17 55.16 -5.69
CA GLU A 809 27.13 55.09 -4.65
C GLU A 809 25.77 54.77 -5.25
N ALA A 810 25.42 55.42 -6.36
CA ALA A 810 24.17 55.17 -7.06
C ALA A 810 24.06 53.70 -7.54
N TRP A 811 25.16 53.14 -8.05
CA TRP A 811 25.17 51.75 -8.45
C TRP A 811 25.01 50.80 -7.25
N HIS A 812 25.59 51.10 -6.08
CA HIS A 812 25.36 50.31 -4.86
C HIS A 812 23.89 50.31 -4.43
N VAL A 813 23.23 51.48 -4.41
CA VAL A 813 21.79 51.58 -4.11
C VAL A 813 20.94 50.78 -5.12
N LEU A 814 21.34 50.76 -6.39
CA LEU A 814 20.68 49.96 -7.43
C LEU A 814 20.90 48.45 -7.25
N VAL A 815 22.07 48.01 -6.78
CA VAL A 815 22.33 46.60 -6.43
C VAL A 815 21.40 46.14 -5.30
N ASP A 816 21.27 46.93 -4.23
CA ASP A 816 20.37 46.60 -3.12
C ASP A 816 18.89 46.58 -3.56
N PHE A 817 18.48 47.52 -4.41
CA PHE A 817 17.16 47.55 -5.04
C PHE A 817 16.88 46.28 -5.86
N PHE A 818 17.78 45.88 -6.75
CA PHE A 818 17.61 44.67 -7.57
C PHE A 818 17.81 43.36 -6.79
N HIS A 819 18.47 43.39 -5.62
CA HIS A 819 18.55 42.27 -4.69
C HIS A 819 17.26 42.08 -3.89
N ALA A 820 16.54 43.16 -3.59
CA ALA A 820 15.23 43.18 -2.93
C ALA A 820 15.16 42.30 -1.65
N GLY A 821 16.23 42.33 -0.84
CA GLY A 821 16.35 41.54 0.39
C GLY A 821 16.27 40.03 0.18
N GLY A 822 16.91 39.51 -0.88
CA GLY A 822 16.92 38.09 -1.22
C GLY A 822 15.70 37.59 -2.01
N LYS A 823 14.80 38.49 -2.41
CA LYS A 823 13.65 38.18 -3.29
C LYS A 823 13.90 38.52 -4.77
N GLY A 824 14.93 39.32 -5.03
CA GLY A 824 15.37 39.72 -6.36
C GLY A 824 16.51 38.83 -6.88
N LEU A 825 17.46 39.44 -7.59
CA LEU A 825 18.67 38.77 -8.04
C LEU A 825 19.60 38.47 -6.84
N SER A 826 20.31 37.33 -6.87
CA SER A 826 21.33 37.06 -5.85
C SER A 826 22.56 37.96 -6.05
N THR A 827 23.22 38.29 -4.93
CA THR A 827 24.52 38.98 -4.91
C THR A 827 25.50 38.35 -5.90
N ASP A 828 25.60 37.03 -5.87
CA ASP A 828 26.55 36.24 -6.66
C ASP A 828 26.32 36.41 -8.17
N VAL A 829 25.06 36.48 -8.62
CA VAL A 829 24.70 36.68 -10.03
C VAL A 829 25.02 38.11 -10.50
N LEU A 830 24.84 39.10 -9.62
CA LEU A 830 25.26 40.47 -9.90
C LEU A 830 26.79 40.57 -9.92
N GLU A 831 27.48 40.14 -8.86
CA GLU A 831 28.93 40.21 -8.69
C GLU A 831 29.73 39.43 -9.75
N THR A 832 29.20 38.33 -10.28
CA THR A 832 29.87 37.57 -11.36
C THR A 832 29.63 38.12 -12.77
N ALA A 833 28.67 39.04 -12.97
CA ALA A 833 28.35 39.55 -14.29
C ALA A 833 29.50 40.41 -14.87
N PRO A 834 30.03 40.11 -16.07
CA PRO A 834 31.28 40.73 -16.56
C PRO A 834 31.15 42.23 -16.85
N GLU A 835 29.97 42.69 -17.28
CA GLU A 835 29.72 44.12 -17.49
C GLU A 835 29.67 44.90 -16.17
N HIS A 836 29.10 44.29 -15.12
CA HIS A 836 29.08 44.85 -13.77
C HIS A 836 30.50 44.96 -13.18
N VAL A 837 31.28 43.87 -13.23
CA VAL A 837 32.69 43.87 -12.77
C VAL A 837 33.52 44.92 -13.50
N ALA A 838 33.30 45.12 -14.80
CA ALA A 838 33.95 46.17 -15.57
C ALA A 838 33.55 47.58 -15.09
N LEU A 839 32.26 47.85 -14.91
CA LEU A 839 31.75 49.15 -14.44
C LEU A 839 32.27 49.48 -13.04
N VAL A 840 32.13 48.57 -12.06
CA VAL A 840 32.61 48.75 -10.68
C VAL A 840 34.12 48.94 -10.64
N LYS A 841 34.89 48.25 -11.48
CA LYS A 841 36.34 48.47 -11.58
C LYS A 841 36.69 49.88 -12.08
N ILE A 842 35.97 50.38 -13.09
CA ILE A 842 36.21 51.73 -13.64
C ILE A 842 35.82 52.80 -12.61
N LEU A 843 34.61 52.73 -12.05
CA LEU A 843 34.11 53.67 -11.06
C LEU A 843 34.98 53.68 -9.78
N SER A 844 35.33 52.51 -9.24
CA SER A 844 36.15 52.40 -8.03
C SER A 844 37.59 52.91 -8.21
N LEU A 845 38.13 52.90 -9.44
CA LEU A 845 39.41 53.54 -9.73
C LEU A 845 39.25 55.06 -9.84
N ASN A 846 38.29 55.55 -10.64
CA ASN A 846 38.17 56.97 -10.94
C ASN A 846 37.60 57.82 -9.78
N GLN A 847 36.87 57.22 -8.82
CA GLN A 847 36.48 57.90 -7.58
C GLN A 847 37.64 58.02 -6.56
N THR A 848 38.70 57.22 -6.70
CA THR A 848 39.77 57.15 -5.69
C THR A 848 40.72 58.34 -5.87
N PRO A 849 40.98 59.16 -4.83
CA PRO A 849 41.94 60.26 -4.92
C PRO A 849 43.34 59.80 -5.32
N THR A 850 44.07 60.62 -6.09
CA THR A 850 45.39 60.26 -6.67
C THR A 850 46.39 59.71 -5.64
N GLN A 851 46.41 60.27 -4.43
CA GLN A 851 47.26 59.78 -3.33
C GLN A 851 46.90 58.35 -2.90
N GLN A 852 45.60 58.02 -2.80
CA GLN A 852 45.13 56.67 -2.50
C GLN A 852 45.32 55.71 -3.67
N LEU A 853 45.25 56.18 -4.92
CA LEU A 853 45.62 55.38 -6.10
C LEU A 853 47.10 55.01 -6.09
N ILE A 854 47.98 55.95 -5.72
CA ILE A 854 49.43 55.70 -5.57
C ILE A 854 49.69 54.68 -4.45
N GLU A 855 49.03 54.82 -3.29
CA GLU A 855 49.09 53.81 -2.24
C GLU A 855 48.59 52.44 -2.70
N LYS A 856 47.45 52.38 -3.40
CA LYS A 856 46.84 51.14 -3.91
C LYS A 856 47.76 50.47 -4.91
N TYR A 857 48.37 51.24 -5.82
CA TYR A 857 49.39 50.78 -6.75
C TYR A 857 50.59 50.17 -6.02
N TYR A 858 51.17 50.85 -5.03
CA TYR A 858 52.30 50.28 -4.26
C TYR A 858 51.89 49.06 -3.40
N LYS A 859 50.67 49.05 -2.84
CA LYS A 859 50.12 47.89 -2.12
C LYS A 859 49.90 46.68 -3.04
N ASP A 860 49.44 46.89 -4.27
CA ASP A 860 49.25 45.81 -5.25
C ASP A 860 50.57 45.38 -5.92
N LEU A 861 51.53 46.30 -6.11
CA LEU A 861 52.90 45.99 -6.50
C LEU A 861 53.60 45.12 -5.43
N LEU A 862 53.39 45.43 -4.14
CA LEU A 862 53.89 44.62 -3.02
C LEU A 862 53.27 43.21 -3.04
N LYS A 863 51.94 43.08 -3.26
CA LYS A 863 51.28 41.76 -3.42
C LYS A 863 51.85 40.98 -4.62
N GLN A 864 52.13 41.65 -5.73
CA GLN A 864 52.78 41.02 -6.88
C GLN A 864 54.19 40.56 -6.53
N GLN A 865 55.00 41.39 -5.86
CA GLN A 865 56.34 41.03 -5.39
C GLN A 865 56.32 39.85 -4.41
N VAL A 866 55.35 39.80 -3.48
CA VAL A 866 55.14 38.65 -2.58
C VAL A 866 54.79 37.40 -3.37
N ARG A 867 53.82 37.45 -4.30
CA ARG A 867 53.51 36.30 -5.17
C ARG A 867 54.69 35.84 -6.02
N TYR A 868 55.48 36.77 -6.55
CA TYR A 868 56.71 36.43 -7.28
C TYR A 868 57.72 35.76 -6.34
N CYS A 869 57.90 36.23 -5.10
CA CYS A 869 58.74 35.59 -4.10
C CYS A 869 58.21 34.20 -3.72
N GLU A 870 56.91 34.01 -3.51
CA GLU A 870 56.29 32.71 -3.23
C GLU A 870 56.52 31.73 -4.39
N VAL A 871 56.29 32.15 -5.64
CA VAL A 871 56.56 31.32 -6.82
C VAL A 871 58.06 31.03 -6.97
N PHE A 872 58.95 31.98 -6.67
CA PHE A 872 60.40 31.78 -6.72
C PHE A 872 60.88 30.82 -5.61
N ILE A 873 60.33 30.93 -4.39
CA ILE A 873 60.58 30.02 -3.27
C ILE A 873 60.04 28.63 -3.60
N PHE A 874 58.85 28.51 -4.21
CA PHE A 874 58.29 27.24 -4.62
C PHE A 874 59.14 26.58 -5.72
N HIS A 875 59.54 27.34 -6.75
CA HIS A 875 60.50 26.87 -7.76
C HIS A 875 61.84 26.46 -7.16
N TYR A 876 62.36 27.23 -6.20
CA TYR A 876 63.62 26.93 -5.51
C TYR A 876 63.51 25.69 -4.63
N MET A 877 62.41 25.49 -3.90
CA MET A 877 62.13 24.29 -3.13
C MET A 877 61.95 23.06 -4.02
N VAL A 878 61.26 23.18 -5.16
CA VAL A 878 61.15 22.11 -6.17
C VAL A 878 62.53 21.80 -6.77
N PHE A 879 63.32 22.81 -7.13
CA PHE A 879 64.68 22.64 -7.67
C PHE A 879 65.62 21.97 -6.66
N CYS A 880 65.59 22.39 -5.39
CA CYS A 880 66.31 21.75 -4.29
C CYS A 880 65.79 20.35 -3.94
N SER A 881 64.53 20.02 -4.25
CA SER A 881 63.98 18.67 -4.07
C SER A 881 64.40 17.73 -5.20
N VAL A 882 64.37 18.22 -6.45
CA VAL A 882 64.79 17.47 -7.65
C VAL A 882 66.30 17.23 -7.66
N LEU A 883 67.11 18.20 -7.21
CA LEU A 883 68.55 18.04 -7.01
C LEU A 883 68.90 17.47 -5.62
N GLY A 884 67.91 17.23 -4.76
CA GLY A 884 68.05 16.86 -3.35
C GLY A 884 68.45 15.42 -3.07
N GLY A 885 68.89 14.67 -4.08
CA GLY A 885 69.31 13.27 -4.01
C GLY A 885 70.62 13.01 -3.25
N GLY A 886 70.90 13.76 -2.17
CA GLY A 886 72.04 13.55 -1.29
C GLY A 886 72.37 14.70 -0.34
N ARG A 887 72.60 14.37 0.94
CA ARG A 887 73.32 15.19 1.94
C ARG A 887 72.69 16.54 2.36
N ALA A 888 71.42 16.53 2.76
CA ALA A 888 70.80 17.64 3.50
C ALA A 888 71.31 17.78 4.96
N GLN A 889 72.62 18.01 5.17
CA GLN A 889 73.23 18.18 6.51
C GLN A 889 73.98 19.51 6.72
N ARG A 890 73.65 20.56 5.94
CA ARG A 890 74.10 21.95 6.14
C ARG A 890 73.00 22.95 5.74
N GLY A 891 71.91 23.01 6.50
CA GLY A 891 70.77 23.90 6.24
C GLY A 891 70.12 24.58 7.46
N ARG A 892 70.50 24.24 8.70
CA ARG A 892 69.85 24.74 9.92
C ARG A 892 70.33 26.12 10.43
N ALA A 893 71.29 26.76 9.75
CA ALA A 893 71.94 27.96 10.25
C ALA A 893 71.30 29.30 9.80
N PHE A 894 70.50 29.33 8.73
CA PHE A 894 70.06 30.59 8.11
C PHE A 894 68.69 31.10 8.57
N PHE A 895 67.84 30.22 9.13
CA PHE A 895 66.47 30.56 9.54
C PHE A 895 66.33 31.01 11.01
N ALA A 896 67.41 31.10 11.78
CA ALA A 896 67.38 31.47 13.19
C ALA A 896 67.39 32.99 13.46
N SER A 897 67.47 33.84 12.42
CA SER A 897 67.72 35.28 12.54
C SER A 897 66.53 36.20 12.22
N LEU A 898 65.39 35.65 11.79
CA LEU A 898 64.20 36.41 11.38
C LEU A 898 62.97 35.80 12.08
N GLY A 899 62.81 36.11 13.37
CA GLY A 899 61.94 35.35 14.30
C GLY A 899 61.20 36.19 15.35
N SER A 900 60.93 37.47 15.08
CA SER A 900 60.09 38.34 15.92
C SER A 900 59.47 39.42 15.01
N THR A 901 58.16 39.69 14.98
CA THR A 901 57.04 39.30 15.86
C THR A 901 55.70 39.21 15.10
N GLN A 902 54.72 38.44 15.63
CA GLN A 902 53.28 38.42 15.23
C GLN A 902 52.97 37.86 13.81
N ARG A 903 51.78 37.29 13.51
CA ARG A 903 50.73 36.60 14.31
C ARG A 903 49.85 35.73 13.37
N ASP A 904 49.26 34.66 13.92
CA ASP A 904 47.93 34.07 13.66
C ASP A 904 47.27 34.06 12.24
N ARG A 905 46.76 32.86 11.86
CA ARG A 905 45.66 32.55 10.88
C ARG A 905 45.99 32.72 9.39
N ALA A 906 45.46 31.92 8.43
CA ALA A 906 44.57 30.75 8.46
C ALA A 906 44.94 29.73 7.35
N ALA A 907 44.23 28.59 7.25
CA ALA A 907 44.60 27.41 6.45
C ALA A 907 43.93 27.30 5.04
N PRO A 908 44.47 26.46 4.14
CA PRO A 908 43.87 26.11 2.84
C PRO A 908 43.24 24.69 2.80
N ALA A 909 42.48 24.42 1.72
CA ALA A 909 41.94 23.12 1.30
C ALA A 909 41.89 23.10 -0.26
N ALA A 910 41.87 22.00 -1.03
CA ALA A 910 42.06 20.55 -0.81
C ALA A 910 42.81 19.98 -2.07
N ARG A 911 42.59 18.83 -2.75
CA ARG A 911 41.67 17.66 -2.64
C ARG A 911 42.23 16.49 -3.49
N ALA A 912 42.54 15.31 -2.92
CA ALA A 912 42.88 14.09 -3.68
C ALA A 912 42.66 12.82 -2.84
N MET A 913 42.40 11.66 -3.48
CA MET A 913 41.99 10.41 -2.82
C MET A 913 43.08 9.31 -2.86
N THR A 914 43.09 8.40 -1.87
CA THR A 914 42.83 6.96 -2.15
C THR A 914 42.49 6.12 -0.90
N ALA A 915 41.41 5.35 -1.04
CA ALA A 915 41.06 4.07 -0.40
C ALA A 915 41.52 3.67 1.03
N LYS A 916 40.47 3.44 1.85
CA LYS A 916 40.19 2.28 2.75
C LYS A 916 40.44 2.35 4.28
N HIS A 917 39.30 2.15 4.95
CA HIS A 917 39.02 1.58 6.27
C HIS A 917 39.16 2.42 7.55
N ASN A 918 37.99 2.97 7.93
CA ASN A 918 37.35 2.93 9.26
C ASN A 918 37.92 3.80 10.39
N GLY A 919 37.06 4.59 11.04
CA GLY A 919 37.24 4.89 12.48
C GLY A 919 36.75 6.23 13.03
N PHE A 920 36.61 7.27 12.21
CA PHE A 920 35.90 8.51 12.60
C PHE A 920 34.38 8.21 12.71
N LEU A 921 33.57 8.89 13.54
CA LEU A 921 33.76 10.01 14.49
C LEU A 921 32.58 9.96 15.51
N ILE A 922 32.74 10.47 16.74
CA ILE A 922 31.58 10.75 17.62
C ILE A 922 30.91 12.05 17.16
N VAL A 923 29.66 11.97 16.72
CA VAL A 923 28.79 13.13 16.49
C VAL A 923 27.71 13.13 17.57
N PHE A 924 27.50 14.29 18.21
CA PHE A 924 26.43 14.47 19.20
C PHE A 924 25.06 14.53 18.53
N PHE A 925 24.08 13.83 19.10
CA PHE A 925 22.67 14.23 19.06
C PHE A 925 22.01 13.94 20.42
N LEU A 926 20.97 14.71 20.75
CA LEU A 926 20.35 14.74 22.06
C LEU A 926 19.18 13.75 22.15
N VAL A 927 19.21 12.82 23.12
CA VAL A 927 18.05 12.00 23.51
C VAL A 927 18.01 11.91 25.03
N LEU A 928 16.82 12.06 25.63
CA LEU A 928 16.56 11.90 27.06
C LEU A 928 16.52 10.41 27.43
N PHE A 929 17.07 10.05 28.58
CA PHE A 929 16.42 9.11 29.50
C PHE A 929 16.93 9.30 30.95
N ASP A 930 16.03 9.06 31.89
CA ASP A 930 16.28 8.94 33.34
C ASP A 930 16.57 7.45 33.68
N VAL A 931 16.53 7.09 34.97
CA VAL A 931 16.76 5.76 35.58
C VAL A 931 18.22 5.46 35.92
N THR A 932 18.60 5.86 37.14
CA THR A 932 19.65 5.20 37.91
C THR A 932 19.15 3.84 38.41
N TYR A 933 19.89 2.76 38.14
CA TYR A 933 19.75 1.50 38.88
C TYR A 933 21.08 0.75 38.93
N GLN A 934 21.65 0.60 40.14
CA GLN A 934 22.72 -0.37 40.39
C GLN A 934 22.85 -0.68 41.89
N GLU A 935 22.14 -1.71 42.35
CA GLU A 935 22.57 -2.58 43.47
C GLU A 935 21.73 -3.87 43.49
N ASN A 936 22.41 -5.01 43.30
CA ASN A 936 21.89 -6.40 43.29
C ASN A 936 20.74 -6.73 42.33
#